data_AF-A0A935BAG2-F1
#
_entry.id   AF-A0A935BAG2-F1
#
_cell.length_a   1.000
_cell.length_b   1.000
_cell.length_c   1.000
_cell.angle_alpha   90.00
_cell.angle_beta   90.00
_cell.angle_gamma   90.00
#
_symmetry.space_group_name_H-M   'P 1'
#
loop_
_entity.id
_entity.type
_entity.pdbx_description
1 polymer ?
#
loop_
_entity_poly.entity_id
_entity_poly.type
_entity_poly.pdbx_seq_one_letter_code
_entity_poly.pdbx_strand_id
1 'polypeptide(L)'
;MIGAVFGDGQGGQIPGGNLISGNDYGARIESINVGGLFEMKANSVGFSADGLVAIPNGGLGGDSSQGLGAFAQGGTSIRIGGPNPIERNYIGNTTSVIPGNGDGINVFANVGSIVAVQGNYIGIDRQGNAAPNTGDGIEAKGEGSTIIGGSGMGTENTIANSGRAGVFIYNYTGPFSNLKTRQVTVRGNVIKNSGGLGIDLTNIVQWGGIPNGGDGVTENDCQDLDEGANGLQNYPELYAPIQNQDGTLRIDTVLKSLPSRQYTIDYYLNNQADPTNYGEGQTYLGSGVMTTNGNSFASASFNTTQQLPTTALITATATDENGSTSEFSCSAGVCTANRTFEEALGEATMVPFCIVPIVVTTNGDENDLDNENPVQNRDGLCDVDANLAGEQCTLRAAIQEANARPGFDLVNFNIPGSGTQVITIVNGNPILPAIKETVEINALSQPGYVDRPVVQLNGTVVGQTIPIVGLRVEGSDITIRGLAINRFTLDISINKPGGAANNNKIESCYIGLNADGTIDGIGEGTSQTGITILGDTTTAQGNQIGSTYGGNTISNNVVGVVIAGNGARNNTVIGNKIGTNPSGTTSIPNVSGIIVGSGAQNNTIGGQLDSDANVISGNLANGISIGTNAFNNKVLGNYIGTSATGQERVGNGEQGVEIISGA
;
A
#
# COMPACT_ATOMS: atom_id res chain seq x y z
N MET A 1 49.91 10.71 -2.44
CA MET A 1 51.19 10.70 -3.18
C MET A 1 50.99 9.74 -4.34
N ILE A 2 51.43 10.15 -5.55
CA ILE A 2 51.54 9.38 -6.80
C ILE A 2 50.20 9.11 -7.54
N GLY A 3 50.11 9.68 -8.75
CA GLY A 3 49.15 9.25 -9.75
C GLY A 3 49.62 7.97 -10.45
N ALA A 4 48.68 7.14 -10.85
CA ALA A 4 48.93 6.07 -11.79
C ALA A 4 47.80 6.04 -12.82
N VAL A 5 48.14 6.49 -14.02
CA VAL A 5 47.47 6.03 -15.23
C VAL A 5 47.92 4.59 -15.42
N PHE A 6 46.97 3.65 -15.40
CA PHE A 6 47.24 2.24 -15.61
C PHE A 6 46.96 1.88 -17.07
N GLY A 7 47.93 2.20 -17.94
CA GLY A 7 48.00 1.74 -19.33
C GLY A 7 48.53 2.80 -20.30
N ASP A 8 49.83 2.79 -20.61
CA ASP A 8 50.32 3.24 -21.92
C ASP A 8 50.80 2.02 -22.72
N GLY A 9 50.22 1.84 -23.91
CA GLY A 9 50.45 0.66 -24.72
C GLY A 9 51.79 0.70 -25.43
N GLN A 10 52.62 -0.32 -25.22
CA GLN A 10 53.42 -0.98 -26.27
C GLN A 10 53.92 -2.36 -25.77
N GLY A 11 53.53 -3.43 -26.48
CA GLY A 11 54.33 -4.67 -26.56
C GLY A 11 53.85 -5.91 -25.79
N GLY A 12 53.15 -6.80 -26.49
CA GLY A 12 53.19 -8.26 -26.27
C GLY A 12 52.33 -8.88 -25.15
N GLN A 13 51.21 -9.50 -25.54
CA GLN A 13 50.43 -10.54 -24.82
C GLN A 13 49.41 -10.18 -23.72
N ILE A 14 49.05 -8.91 -23.51
CA ILE A 14 47.81 -8.56 -22.80
C ILE A 14 47.16 -7.40 -23.57
N PRO A 15 45.92 -7.50 -24.10
CA PRO A 15 45.31 -6.38 -24.81
C PRO A 15 45.00 -5.26 -23.81
N GLY A 16 45.87 -4.25 -23.72
CA GLY A 16 45.50 -2.89 -23.32
C GLY A 16 45.41 -2.50 -21.84
N GLY A 17 45.79 -3.33 -20.86
CA GLY A 17 45.84 -2.89 -19.45
C GLY A 17 46.47 -3.87 -18.47
N ASN A 18 46.39 -3.58 -17.16
CA ASN A 18 47.15 -4.27 -16.10
C ASN A 18 46.42 -5.52 -15.58
N LEU A 19 47.19 -6.53 -15.16
CA LEU A 19 46.70 -7.65 -14.34
C LEU A 19 47.03 -7.34 -12.87
N ILE A 20 46.01 -7.32 -12.01
CA ILE A 20 46.15 -6.92 -10.60
C ILE A 20 45.49 -7.97 -9.69
N SER A 21 46.27 -8.85 -9.06
CA SER A 21 45.72 -9.99 -8.31
C SER A 21 46.60 -10.41 -7.15
N GLY A 22 46.02 -11.07 -6.13
CA GLY A 22 46.76 -11.68 -5.01
C GLY A 22 47.24 -10.67 -3.94
N ASN A 23 46.60 -9.50 -3.88
CA ASN A 23 46.86 -8.43 -2.92
C ASN A 23 45.73 -8.39 -1.86
N ASP A 24 45.92 -7.64 -0.76
CA ASP A 24 44.88 -7.44 0.27
C ASP A 24 43.63 -6.74 -0.31
N TYR A 25 43.85 -5.76 -1.18
CA TYR A 25 42.84 -5.20 -2.10
C TYR A 25 43.35 -5.44 -3.52
N GLY A 26 42.50 -5.91 -4.45
CA GLY A 26 42.90 -6.01 -5.86
C GLY A 26 43.33 -4.64 -6.39
N ALA A 27 42.46 -3.64 -6.34
CA ALA A 27 42.79 -2.23 -6.59
C ALA A 27 42.17 -1.32 -5.52
N ARG A 28 42.92 -0.35 -4.98
CA ARG A 28 42.42 0.64 -4.00
C ARG A 28 42.61 2.06 -4.53
N ILE A 29 41.50 2.78 -4.70
CA ILE A 29 41.44 4.15 -5.22
C ILE A 29 40.90 5.03 -4.10
N GLU A 30 41.75 5.87 -3.53
CA GLU A 30 41.34 6.82 -2.50
C GLU A 30 41.72 8.24 -2.93
N SER A 31 40.72 9.10 -2.98
CA SER A 31 40.93 10.52 -3.26
C SER A 31 40.46 11.35 -2.08
N ILE A 32 41.34 12.19 -1.54
CA ILE A 32 41.05 13.08 -0.40
C ILE A 32 41.00 14.57 -0.78
N ASN A 33 41.37 14.91 -2.02
CA ASN A 33 41.36 16.30 -2.51
C ASN A 33 40.04 16.59 -3.22
N VAL A 34 39.63 17.86 -3.29
CA VAL A 34 38.46 18.32 -4.06
C VAL A 34 38.98 18.93 -5.36
N GLY A 35 38.78 18.26 -6.50
CA GLY A 35 39.23 18.70 -7.84
C GLY A 35 40.15 17.71 -8.56
N GLY A 36 39.62 17.04 -9.59
CA GLY A 36 40.32 16.06 -10.43
C GLY A 36 39.42 14.88 -10.80
N LEU A 37 39.67 14.24 -11.95
CA LEU A 37 39.02 12.97 -12.33
C LEU A 37 40.05 11.85 -12.19
N PHE A 38 39.73 10.81 -11.43
CA PHE A 38 40.51 9.58 -11.40
C PHE A 38 39.83 8.52 -12.26
N GLU A 39 40.59 7.79 -13.09
CA GLU A 39 40.05 6.76 -13.97
C GLU A 39 40.80 5.43 -13.83
N MET A 40 40.05 4.33 -13.66
CA MET A 40 40.53 2.95 -13.72
C MET A 40 39.90 2.28 -14.94
N LYS A 41 40.70 1.93 -15.94
CA LYS A 41 40.22 1.43 -17.24
C LYS A 41 41.09 0.29 -17.77
N ALA A 42 40.49 -0.62 -18.53
CA ALA A 42 41.17 -1.70 -19.25
C ALA A 42 41.92 -2.75 -18.38
N ASN A 43 41.66 -2.83 -17.07
CA ASN A 43 42.38 -3.74 -16.18
C ASN A 43 41.67 -5.09 -16.01
N SER A 44 42.44 -6.13 -15.64
CA SER A 44 41.92 -7.38 -15.10
C SER A 44 42.33 -7.51 -13.65
N VAL A 45 41.35 -7.61 -12.74
CA VAL A 45 41.58 -7.59 -11.30
C VAL A 45 41.06 -8.88 -10.66
N GLY A 46 41.90 -9.55 -9.87
CA GLY A 46 41.59 -10.82 -9.22
C GLY A 46 41.49 -12.00 -10.18
N PHE A 47 42.33 -12.03 -11.22
CA PHE A 47 42.44 -13.16 -12.16
C PHE A 47 43.82 -13.80 -12.18
N SER A 48 43.88 -15.05 -12.63
CA SER A 48 45.11 -15.74 -13.04
C SER A 48 45.82 -15.03 -14.20
N ALA A 49 47.08 -15.40 -14.46
CA ALA A 49 47.92 -14.80 -15.49
C ALA A 49 47.32 -14.85 -16.91
N ASP A 50 46.54 -15.87 -17.21
CA ASP A 50 45.81 -16.04 -18.47
C ASP A 50 44.48 -15.25 -18.52
N GLY A 51 44.06 -14.66 -17.39
CA GLY A 51 42.83 -13.89 -17.27
C GLY A 51 41.55 -14.75 -17.24
N LEU A 52 41.66 -16.07 -17.06
CA LEU A 52 40.54 -17.02 -17.21
C LEU A 52 39.93 -17.48 -15.89
N VAL A 53 40.68 -17.42 -14.79
CA VAL A 53 40.27 -17.97 -13.50
C VAL A 53 40.28 -16.87 -12.46
N ALA A 54 39.14 -16.64 -11.81
CA ALA A 54 39.06 -15.74 -10.66
C ALA A 54 39.84 -16.32 -9.48
N ILE A 55 40.70 -15.49 -8.87
CA ILE A 55 41.52 -15.85 -7.71
C ILE A 55 41.28 -14.87 -6.55
N PRO A 56 41.59 -15.27 -5.31
CA PRO A 56 41.34 -14.42 -4.15
C PRO A 56 42.19 -13.14 -4.17
N ASN A 57 41.57 -12.02 -3.79
CA ASN A 57 42.28 -10.83 -3.30
C ASN A 57 42.08 -10.77 -1.79
N GLY A 58 43.10 -11.09 -0.99
CA GLY A 58 43.04 -11.06 0.47
C GLY A 58 44.01 -12.03 1.15
N GLY A 59 44.80 -11.53 2.11
CA GLY A 59 45.34 -12.31 3.22
C GLY A 59 46.84 -12.62 3.19
N LEU A 60 47.65 -11.79 3.87
CA LEU A 60 48.92 -12.22 4.51
C LEU A 60 49.23 -11.55 5.87
N GLY A 61 48.54 -10.48 6.26
CA GLY A 61 48.71 -9.82 7.57
C GLY A 61 47.41 -9.88 8.38
N GLY A 62 47.48 -10.14 9.68
CA GLY A 62 46.31 -10.27 10.58
C GLY A 62 45.53 -8.98 10.82
N ASP A 63 45.38 -8.12 9.80
CA ASP A 63 44.46 -7.01 9.81
C ASP A 63 43.19 -7.40 9.04
N SER A 64 42.06 -6.98 9.59
CA SER A 64 40.68 -7.22 9.17
C SER A 64 40.29 -6.61 7.81
N SER A 65 41.25 -6.31 6.93
CA SER A 65 41.01 -5.60 5.67
C SER A 65 40.32 -6.50 4.64
N GLN A 66 39.17 -6.01 4.17
CA GLN A 66 38.20 -6.67 3.30
C GLN A 66 38.85 -7.14 2.01
N GLY A 67 38.82 -8.44 1.73
CA GLY A 67 39.36 -8.99 0.49
C GLY A 67 38.46 -8.63 -0.69
N LEU A 68 38.72 -7.48 -1.33
CA LEU A 68 37.89 -6.87 -2.38
C LEU A 68 38.60 -6.91 -3.74
N GLY A 69 37.83 -6.98 -4.83
CA GLY A 69 38.34 -6.83 -6.19
C GLY A 69 38.84 -5.40 -6.41
N ALA A 70 37.94 -4.42 -6.43
CA ALA A 70 38.30 -3.00 -6.46
C ALA A 70 37.60 -2.23 -5.32
N PHE A 71 38.30 -1.27 -4.73
CA PHE A 71 37.77 -0.35 -3.72
C PHE A 71 37.93 1.09 -4.20
N ALA A 72 36.85 1.86 -4.19
CA ALA A 72 36.87 3.28 -4.55
C ALA A 72 36.25 4.14 -3.44
N GLN A 73 37.05 5.01 -2.84
CA GLN A 73 36.61 5.99 -1.84
C GLN A 73 36.87 7.43 -2.33
N GLY A 74 35.80 8.21 -2.45
CA GLY A 74 35.81 9.47 -3.19
C GLY A 74 35.88 10.74 -2.33
N GLY A 75 36.78 11.67 -2.67
CA GLY A 75 36.73 13.12 -2.36
C GLY A 75 36.69 13.99 -3.64
N THR A 76 36.81 13.33 -4.81
CA THR A 76 36.69 13.85 -6.19
C THR A 76 35.77 12.94 -7.03
N SER A 77 35.59 13.24 -8.33
CA SER A 77 35.00 12.31 -9.29
C SER A 77 35.92 11.11 -9.58
N ILE A 78 35.41 9.88 -9.46
CA ILE A 78 36.09 8.61 -9.80
C ILE A 78 35.31 7.93 -10.92
N ARG A 79 36.01 7.38 -11.92
CA ARG A 79 35.44 6.54 -12.97
C ARG A 79 36.12 5.18 -13.02
N ILE A 80 35.35 4.11 -12.90
CA ILE A 80 35.78 2.73 -13.12
C ILE A 80 35.13 2.24 -14.41
N GLY A 81 35.95 2.05 -15.42
CA GLY A 81 35.56 1.70 -16.78
C GLY A 81 35.17 2.92 -17.62
N GLY A 82 34.27 2.71 -18.58
CA GLY A 82 33.80 3.73 -19.50
C GLY A 82 32.98 3.14 -20.65
N PRO A 83 32.32 4.00 -21.44
CA PRO A 83 31.44 3.59 -22.53
C PRO A 83 32.18 2.94 -23.70
N ASN A 84 33.49 3.20 -23.86
CA ASN A 84 34.23 2.58 -24.94
C ASN A 84 34.64 1.16 -24.56
N PRO A 85 34.49 0.15 -25.45
CA PRO A 85 34.90 -1.23 -25.16
C PRO A 85 36.37 -1.40 -24.74
N ILE A 86 37.25 -0.46 -25.09
CA ILE A 86 38.66 -0.47 -24.67
C ILE A 86 38.85 -0.09 -23.20
N GLU A 87 37.86 0.55 -22.58
CA GLU A 87 37.94 1.05 -21.20
C GLU A 87 37.47 0.01 -20.17
N ARG A 88 36.87 -1.09 -20.62
CA ARG A 88 36.23 -2.10 -19.76
C ARG A 88 37.24 -2.77 -18.83
N ASN A 89 36.94 -2.81 -17.54
CA ASN A 89 37.67 -3.65 -16.61
C ASN A 89 36.99 -5.02 -16.48
N TYR A 90 37.80 -6.05 -16.20
CA TYR A 90 37.36 -7.40 -15.83
C TYR A 90 37.67 -7.58 -14.35
N ILE A 91 36.68 -7.91 -13.52
CA ILE A 91 36.86 -7.96 -12.07
C ILE A 91 36.24 -9.24 -11.51
N GLY A 92 37.06 -10.06 -10.84
CA GLY A 92 36.64 -11.29 -10.17
C GLY A 92 37.30 -11.37 -8.79
N ASN A 93 36.70 -12.11 -7.87
CA ASN A 93 37.23 -12.22 -6.51
C ASN A 93 36.69 -13.45 -5.77
N THR A 94 37.56 -14.40 -5.44
CA THR A 94 37.15 -15.65 -4.77
C THR A 94 37.53 -15.72 -3.29
N THR A 95 37.77 -14.56 -2.64
CA THR A 95 38.16 -14.50 -1.23
C THR A 95 37.09 -15.10 -0.30
N SER A 96 37.55 -15.89 0.68
CA SER A 96 36.67 -16.68 1.55
C SER A 96 35.77 -15.84 2.47
N VAL A 97 34.63 -16.45 2.80
CA VAL A 97 33.37 -15.87 3.31
C VAL A 97 33.47 -15.39 4.75
N ILE A 98 34.11 -14.26 4.99
CA ILE A 98 33.70 -13.39 6.10
C ILE A 98 32.64 -12.43 5.50
N PRO A 99 31.48 -12.22 6.14
CA PRO A 99 30.46 -11.27 5.65
C PRO A 99 31.07 -9.90 5.34
N GLY A 100 30.91 -9.40 4.10
CA GLY A 100 31.52 -8.15 3.61
C GLY A 100 32.89 -8.30 2.92
N ASN A 101 33.31 -9.53 2.62
CA ASN A 101 34.49 -9.84 1.80
C ASN A 101 34.08 -10.58 0.53
N GLY A 102 34.92 -10.53 -0.51
CA GLY A 102 34.71 -11.26 -1.75
C GLY A 102 33.96 -10.49 -2.83
N ASP A 103 33.67 -9.20 -2.61
CA ASP A 103 32.97 -8.38 -3.59
C ASP A 103 33.83 -8.11 -4.82
N GLY A 104 33.16 -7.89 -5.95
CA GLY A 104 33.79 -7.40 -7.17
C GLY A 104 34.28 -5.96 -7.00
N ILE A 105 33.37 -5.01 -6.84
CA ILE A 105 33.68 -3.59 -6.63
C ILE A 105 32.99 -3.10 -5.37
N ASN A 106 33.72 -2.35 -4.53
CA ASN A 106 33.18 -1.68 -3.37
C ASN A 106 33.33 -0.15 -3.55
N VAL A 107 32.23 0.57 -3.41
CA VAL A 107 32.16 2.02 -3.59
C VAL A 107 31.80 2.69 -2.28
N PHE A 108 32.63 3.63 -1.85
CA PHE A 108 32.40 4.55 -0.74
C PHE A 108 32.41 5.99 -1.27
N ALA A 109 31.25 6.52 -1.65
CA ALA A 109 31.13 7.88 -2.15
C ALA A 109 30.96 8.86 -0.98
N ASN A 110 31.95 9.70 -0.68
CA ASN A 110 31.77 10.76 0.33
C ASN A 110 30.93 11.91 -0.23
N VAL A 111 30.37 12.74 0.66
CA VAL A 111 29.59 13.94 0.32
C VAL A 111 30.28 14.77 -0.77
N GLY A 112 29.54 15.07 -1.84
CA GLY A 112 30.01 15.89 -2.96
C GLY A 112 30.94 15.17 -3.96
N SER A 113 31.22 13.88 -3.77
CA SER A 113 31.91 13.05 -4.75
C SER A 113 30.93 12.38 -5.73
N ILE A 114 31.45 11.99 -6.90
CA ILE A 114 30.71 11.19 -7.87
C ILE A 114 31.57 9.97 -8.21
N VAL A 115 31.04 8.76 -8.02
CA VAL A 115 31.72 7.52 -8.44
C VAL A 115 30.91 6.87 -9.56
N ALA A 116 31.48 6.78 -10.75
CA ALA A 116 30.85 6.15 -11.91
C ALA A 116 31.50 4.80 -12.21
N VAL A 117 30.71 3.73 -12.17
CA VAL A 117 31.09 2.37 -12.56
C VAL A 117 30.33 2.04 -13.85
N GLN A 118 31.02 2.01 -14.99
CA GLN A 118 30.38 1.89 -16.31
C GLN A 118 31.17 0.96 -17.23
N GLY A 119 30.47 0.18 -18.04
CA GLY A 119 31.08 -0.65 -19.08
C GLY A 119 31.87 -1.86 -18.59
N ASN A 120 31.89 -2.18 -17.29
CA ASN A 120 32.75 -3.24 -16.76
C ASN A 120 32.14 -4.63 -16.89
N TYR A 121 32.99 -5.67 -16.88
CA TYR A 121 32.59 -7.05 -16.69
C TYR A 121 33.03 -7.51 -15.30
N ILE A 122 32.04 -7.85 -14.47
CA ILE A 122 32.21 -8.16 -13.05
C ILE A 122 31.66 -9.56 -12.84
N GLY A 123 32.54 -10.47 -12.42
CA GLY A 123 32.22 -11.88 -12.24
C GLY A 123 32.24 -12.71 -13.54
N ILE A 124 32.84 -12.18 -14.61
CA ILE A 124 33.00 -12.81 -15.93
C ILE A 124 34.43 -12.60 -16.44
N ASP A 125 35.01 -13.61 -17.08
CA ASP A 125 36.34 -13.55 -17.70
C ASP A 125 36.36 -12.88 -19.08
N ARG A 126 37.55 -12.83 -19.71
CA ARG A 126 37.76 -12.23 -21.05
C ARG A 126 37.15 -12.99 -22.22
N GLN A 127 36.64 -14.20 -21.97
CA GLN A 127 36.05 -15.11 -22.94
C GLN A 127 34.53 -15.17 -22.75
N GLY A 128 34.00 -14.52 -21.71
CA GLY A 128 32.59 -14.54 -21.37
C GLY A 128 32.18 -15.70 -20.46
N ASN A 129 33.13 -16.46 -19.89
CA ASN A 129 32.84 -17.53 -18.94
C ASN A 129 32.70 -17.00 -17.52
N ALA A 130 32.03 -17.78 -16.66
CA ALA A 130 31.85 -17.45 -15.25
C ALA A 130 33.20 -17.38 -14.51
N ALA A 131 33.42 -16.27 -13.82
CA ALA A 131 34.59 -16.03 -12.99
C ALA A 131 34.14 -15.32 -11.70
N PRO A 132 33.56 -16.07 -10.74
CA PRO A 132 32.63 -15.53 -9.75
C PRO A 132 33.26 -14.54 -8.76
N ASN A 133 32.38 -13.72 -8.18
CA ASN A 133 32.65 -13.01 -6.93
C ASN A 133 31.99 -13.80 -5.80
N THR A 134 32.70 -14.12 -4.72
CA THR A 134 32.12 -14.85 -3.57
C THR A 134 31.18 -13.97 -2.74
N GLY A 135 31.33 -12.65 -2.82
CA GLY A 135 30.44 -11.64 -2.22
C GLY A 135 29.47 -11.04 -3.23
N ASP A 136 29.22 -9.73 -3.09
CA ASP A 136 28.37 -8.96 -3.99
C ASP A 136 29.09 -8.61 -5.29
N GLY A 137 28.36 -8.38 -6.38
CA GLY A 137 28.96 -7.91 -7.63
C GLY A 137 29.53 -6.50 -7.43
N ILE A 138 28.67 -5.59 -6.99
CA ILE A 138 29.03 -4.25 -6.57
C ILE A 138 28.38 -3.95 -5.21
N GLU A 139 29.18 -3.52 -4.24
CA GLU A 139 28.71 -2.93 -2.98
C GLU A 139 28.81 -1.40 -3.07
N ALA A 140 27.75 -0.66 -2.70
CA ALA A 140 27.74 0.80 -2.72
C ALA A 140 27.23 1.42 -1.42
N LYS A 141 27.96 2.41 -0.92
CA LYS A 141 27.62 3.19 0.28
C LYS A 141 28.14 4.63 0.24
N GLY A 142 27.57 5.47 1.08
CA GLY A 142 28.01 6.84 1.32
C GLY A 142 27.06 7.89 0.74
N GLU A 143 27.30 9.15 1.10
CA GLU A 143 26.42 10.30 0.83
C GLU A 143 26.74 11.04 -0.49
N GLY A 144 27.72 10.55 -1.25
CA GLY A 144 28.00 11.04 -2.61
C GLY A 144 27.21 10.26 -3.67
N SER A 145 27.15 10.79 -4.88
CA SER A 145 26.41 10.15 -5.97
C SER A 145 27.19 8.97 -6.54
N THR A 146 26.54 7.82 -6.69
CA THR A 146 27.14 6.64 -7.34
C THR A 146 26.33 6.29 -8.58
N ILE A 147 27.01 6.12 -9.72
CA ILE A 147 26.38 5.80 -11.01
C ILE A 147 26.88 4.42 -11.43
N ILE A 148 26.01 3.42 -11.40
CA ILE A 148 26.28 2.05 -11.83
C ILE A 148 25.54 1.85 -13.15
N GLY A 149 26.30 1.89 -14.24
CA GLY A 149 25.78 1.70 -15.59
C GLY A 149 25.34 3.00 -16.26
N GLY A 150 24.25 2.90 -17.03
CA GLY A 150 23.61 3.97 -17.77
C GLY A 150 22.81 3.44 -18.96
N SER A 151 21.93 4.27 -19.52
CA SER A 151 21.14 3.93 -20.71
C SER A 151 21.84 4.29 -22.03
N GLY A 152 23.03 4.88 -21.97
CA GLY A 152 23.85 5.19 -23.14
C GLY A 152 24.62 3.96 -23.63
N MET A 153 24.85 3.86 -24.94
CA MET A 153 25.63 2.75 -25.52
C MET A 153 27.00 2.59 -24.84
N GLY A 154 27.30 1.37 -24.41
CA GLY A 154 28.58 0.99 -23.81
C GLY A 154 28.69 1.29 -22.32
N THR A 155 27.73 2.02 -21.73
CA THR A 155 27.75 2.31 -20.29
C THR A 155 27.33 1.13 -19.43
N GLU A 156 26.68 0.12 -20.03
CA GLU A 156 26.22 -1.08 -19.34
C GLU A 156 27.38 -1.86 -18.69
N ASN A 157 27.28 -2.13 -17.39
CA ASN A 157 28.09 -3.17 -16.77
C ASN A 157 27.42 -4.52 -16.99
N THR A 158 28.21 -5.56 -17.18
CA THR A 158 27.75 -6.94 -17.01
C THR A 158 28.20 -7.42 -15.64
N ILE A 159 27.26 -7.64 -14.75
CA ILE A 159 27.44 -8.10 -13.38
C ILE A 159 26.87 -9.51 -13.32
N ALA A 160 27.69 -10.50 -13.05
CA ALA A 160 27.22 -11.87 -13.02
C ALA A 160 27.94 -12.76 -12.03
N ASN A 161 27.32 -13.88 -11.66
CA ASN A 161 27.94 -14.92 -10.83
C ASN A 161 28.42 -14.36 -9.48
N SER A 162 27.60 -13.51 -8.87
CA SER A 162 27.82 -13.00 -7.51
C SER A 162 27.33 -14.03 -6.50
N GLY A 163 28.09 -14.29 -5.45
CA GLY A 163 27.70 -15.20 -4.37
C GLY A 163 26.56 -14.65 -3.51
N ARG A 164 26.36 -13.33 -3.53
CA ARG A 164 25.27 -12.58 -2.90
C ARG A 164 24.50 -11.78 -3.94
N ALA A 165 24.24 -10.49 -3.71
CA ALA A 165 23.49 -9.64 -4.62
C ALA A 165 24.34 -9.25 -5.85
N GLY A 166 23.66 -8.91 -6.94
CA GLY A 166 24.31 -8.26 -8.08
C GLY A 166 24.86 -6.90 -7.67
N VAL A 167 23.99 -6.06 -7.11
CA VAL A 167 24.32 -4.75 -6.52
C VAL A 167 23.72 -4.66 -5.12
N PHE A 168 24.55 -4.45 -4.11
CA PHE A 168 24.13 -4.28 -2.72
C PHE A 168 24.32 -2.84 -2.27
N ILE A 169 23.27 -2.22 -1.73
CA ILE A 169 23.27 -0.81 -1.33
C ILE A 169 22.77 -0.69 0.11
N TYR A 170 23.56 -0.07 0.98
CA TYR A 170 23.21 0.03 2.40
C TYR A 170 23.64 1.34 3.05
N ASN A 171 23.00 1.68 4.17
CA ASN A 171 23.44 2.76 5.05
C ASN A 171 24.62 2.31 5.93
N TYR A 172 25.75 3.02 5.86
CA TYR A 172 26.94 2.67 6.64
C TYR A 172 26.83 3.22 8.07
N THR A 173 26.77 2.32 9.05
CA THR A 173 26.82 2.66 10.48
C THR A 173 28.12 2.13 11.08
N GLY A 174 29.13 2.99 11.15
CA GLY A 174 30.45 2.67 11.69
C GLY A 174 30.81 3.47 12.93
N PRO A 175 31.89 3.09 13.65
CA PRO A 175 32.32 3.77 14.88
C PRO A 175 32.72 5.25 14.68
N PHE A 176 32.86 5.72 13.43
CA PHE A 176 33.31 7.07 13.09
C PHE A 176 32.34 7.87 12.19
N SER A 177 31.31 7.23 11.60
CA SER A 177 30.31 7.91 10.77
C SER A 177 29.03 7.10 10.61
N ASN A 178 27.89 7.81 10.60
CA ASN A 178 26.58 7.30 10.19
C ASN A 178 26.22 7.96 8.87
N LEU A 179 26.32 7.23 7.77
CA LEU A 179 26.11 7.76 6.42
C LEU A 179 24.77 7.29 5.87
N LYS A 180 23.95 8.24 5.40
CA LYS A 180 22.70 7.94 4.70
C LYS A 180 22.98 7.77 3.21
N THR A 181 23.08 6.54 2.74
CA THR A 181 23.36 6.23 1.34
C THR A 181 22.15 6.58 0.49
N ARG A 182 22.28 7.55 -0.40
CA ARG A 182 21.24 7.97 -1.37
C ARG A 182 21.90 8.32 -2.69
N GLN A 183 21.11 8.45 -3.75
CA GLN A 183 21.61 8.79 -5.10
C GLN A 183 22.55 7.73 -5.68
N VAL A 184 22.27 6.45 -5.41
CA VAL A 184 22.92 5.33 -6.09
C VAL A 184 22.05 4.92 -7.27
N THR A 185 22.45 5.35 -8.47
CA THR A 185 21.74 5.09 -9.73
C THR A 185 22.19 3.75 -10.31
N VAL A 186 21.26 2.83 -10.53
CA VAL A 186 21.54 1.52 -11.13
C VAL A 186 20.71 1.35 -12.39
N ARG A 187 21.28 1.60 -13.57
CA ARG A 187 20.49 1.64 -14.82
C ARG A 187 21.21 0.94 -15.97
N GLY A 188 20.45 0.26 -16.82
CA GLY A 188 20.93 -0.34 -18.07
C GLY A 188 22.00 -1.42 -17.89
N ASN A 189 22.20 -1.96 -16.69
CA ASN A 189 23.16 -3.04 -16.45
C ASN A 189 22.57 -4.38 -16.88
N VAL A 190 23.45 -5.32 -17.21
CA VAL A 190 23.12 -6.74 -17.29
C VAL A 190 23.47 -7.36 -15.94
N ILE A 191 22.46 -7.74 -15.16
CA ILE A 191 22.62 -8.41 -13.85
C ILE A 191 22.07 -9.83 -13.99
N LYS A 192 22.90 -10.85 -13.70
CA LYS A 192 22.51 -12.26 -13.86
C LYS A 192 23.23 -13.24 -12.93
N ASN A 193 22.58 -14.33 -12.55
CA ASN A 193 23.15 -15.42 -11.75
C ASN A 193 23.70 -14.93 -10.38
N SER A 194 22.97 -14.05 -9.70
CA SER A 194 23.25 -13.65 -8.33
C SER A 194 22.77 -14.75 -7.35
N GLY A 195 23.48 -14.93 -6.24
CA GLY A 195 23.09 -15.84 -5.16
C GLY A 195 21.99 -15.28 -4.26
N GLY A 196 21.83 -13.95 -4.25
CA GLY A 196 20.72 -13.20 -3.65
C GLY A 196 19.97 -12.38 -4.73
N LEU A 197 19.44 -11.22 -4.35
CA LEU A 197 18.72 -10.35 -5.29
C LEU A 197 19.62 -9.72 -6.35
N GLY A 198 19.05 -9.33 -7.49
CA GLY A 198 19.81 -8.57 -8.51
C GLY A 198 20.27 -7.20 -8.01
N ILE A 199 19.38 -6.48 -7.32
CA ILE A 199 19.65 -5.25 -6.58
C ILE A 199 18.99 -5.42 -5.21
N ASP A 200 19.71 -5.07 -4.15
CA ASP A 200 19.30 -5.27 -2.76
C ASP A 200 19.56 -3.97 -1.99
N LEU A 201 18.50 -3.41 -1.40
CA LEU A 201 18.52 -2.19 -0.60
C LEU A 201 18.28 -2.55 0.87
N THR A 202 19.18 -2.15 1.77
CA THR A 202 18.94 -2.36 3.21
C THR A 202 19.25 -1.13 4.07
N ASN A 203 18.50 -0.98 5.16
CA ASN A 203 18.75 -0.01 6.21
C ASN A 203 19.65 -0.56 7.34
N ILE A 204 19.97 -1.86 7.34
CA ILE A 204 20.71 -2.54 8.42
C ILE A 204 22.10 -2.95 7.95
N VAL A 205 23.12 -2.32 8.52
CA VAL A 205 24.36 -3.04 8.87
C VAL A 205 25.02 -2.41 10.08
N GLN A 206 24.95 -3.12 11.20
CA GLN A 206 25.87 -2.93 12.31
C GLN A 206 27.20 -3.60 11.92
N TRP A 207 28.32 -2.91 12.14
CA TRP A 207 29.66 -3.44 11.92
C TRP A 207 29.80 -4.86 12.51
N GLY A 208 30.02 -5.87 11.65
CA GLY A 208 30.22 -7.27 12.05
C GLY A 208 29.06 -8.25 11.82
N GLY A 209 27.95 -7.83 11.20
CA GLY A 209 26.85 -8.74 10.87
C GLY A 209 26.09 -8.32 9.62
N ILE A 210 26.56 -8.74 8.44
CA ILE A 210 25.75 -8.71 7.22
C ILE A 210 25.08 -10.09 7.11
N PRO A 211 23.75 -10.23 7.21
CA PRO A 211 23.07 -11.48 6.85
C PRO A 211 23.52 -11.90 5.44
N ASN A 212 23.62 -13.21 5.20
CA ASN A 212 24.07 -13.74 3.91
C ASN A 212 23.11 -13.36 2.77
N GLY A 213 23.37 -12.22 2.13
CA GLY A 213 22.65 -11.75 0.94
C GLY A 213 21.48 -10.80 1.21
N GLY A 214 21.66 -9.82 2.11
CA GLY A 214 20.66 -8.79 2.42
C GLY A 214 19.55 -9.23 3.39
N ASP A 215 18.56 -8.37 3.61
CA ASP A 215 17.34 -8.62 4.40
C ASP A 215 16.15 -9.10 3.55
N GLY A 216 16.35 -9.24 2.24
CA GLY A 216 15.34 -9.70 1.29
C GLY A 216 14.77 -8.53 0.50
N VAL A 217 13.61 -8.75 -0.12
CA VAL A 217 12.98 -7.71 -0.94
C VAL A 217 12.38 -6.65 -0.02
N THR A 218 12.73 -5.40 -0.27
CA THR A 218 12.12 -4.24 0.39
C THR A 218 10.66 -4.12 -0.05
N GLU A 219 9.72 -4.24 0.89
CA GLU A 219 8.29 -4.19 0.54
C GLU A 219 7.88 -2.81 0.03
N ASN A 220 7.04 -2.77 -1.01
CA ASN A 220 6.44 -1.51 -1.44
C ASN A 220 5.50 -0.96 -0.36
N ASP A 221 5.78 0.23 0.15
CA ASP A 221 4.97 0.90 1.15
C ASP A 221 4.07 2.01 0.56
N CYS A 222 3.41 2.76 1.43
CA CYS A 222 2.56 3.86 1.05
C CYS A 222 3.33 5.19 1.06
N GLN A 223 3.23 5.95 -0.05
CA GLN A 223 3.92 7.23 -0.29
C GLN A 223 5.45 7.16 -0.29
N ASP A 224 6.09 6.03 0.01
CA ASP A 224 7.55 5.86 -0.07
C ASP A 224 8.26 6.90 0.81
N LEU A 225 7.82 6.93 2.08
CA LEU A 225 8.36 7.82 3.12
C LEU A 225 9.53 7.20 3.87
N ASP A 226 9.94 6.00 3.46
CA ASP A 226 10.97 5.22 4.12
C ASP A 226 12.31 5.95 4.24
N GLU A 227 13.01 5.61 5.33
CA GLU A 227 14.41 5.96 5.52
C GLU A 227 15.30 4.73 5.33
N GLY A 228 16.31 4.85 4.47
CA GLY A 228 17.24 3.76 4.21
C GLY A 228 18.14 4.06 3.03
N ALA A 229 18.85 3.03 2.58
CA ALA A 229 19.63 3.08 1.35
C ALA A 229 18.71 3.41 0.17
N ASN A 230 19.05 4.44 -0.61
CA ASN A 230 18.19 4.98 -1.67
C ASN A 230 16.76 5.33 -1.23
N GLY A 231 16.56 5.55 0.08
CA GLY A 231 15.23 5.78 0.64
C GLY A 231 14.31 4.55 0.61
N LEU A 232 14.86 3.34 0.39
CA LEU A 232 14.07 2.12 0.20
C LEU A 232 13.03 2.23 -0.93
N GLN A 233 13.35 3.06 -1.92
CA GLN A 233 12.50 3.40 -3.07
C GLN A 233 11.65 2.22 -3.56
N ASN A 234 10.34 2.41 -3.57
CA ASN A 234 9.38 1.45 -4.09
C ASN A 234 9.68 1.09 -5.55
N TYR A 235 9.58 -0.21 -5.88
CA TYR A 235 9.73 -0.72 -7.23
C TYR A 235 8.40 -0.69 -8.01
N PRO A 236 8.43 -0.75 -9.36
CA PRO A 236 7.21 -0.80 -10.17
C PRO A 236 6.41 -2.09 -9.99
N GLU A 237 5.08 -2.02 -9.93
CA GLU A 237 4.18 -3.18 -10.03
C GLU A 237 3.86 -3.45 -11.51
N LEU A 238 4.25 -4.64 -12.01
CA LEU A 238 4.08 -5.04 -13.40
C LEU A 238 2.93 -6.03 -13.58
N TYR A 239 1.98 -5.69 -14.45
CA TYR A 239 0.82 -6.53 -14.78
C TYR A 239 1.15 -7.55 -15.89
N ALA A 240 0.27 -8.54 -16.05
CA ALA A 240 0.45 -9.61 -17.03
C ALA A 240 0.69 -9.05 -18.45
N PRO A 241 1.77 -9.47 -19.14
CA PRO A 241 2.07 -8.96 -20.48
C PRO A 241 0.96 -9.25 -21.49
N ILE A 242 0.58 -8.25 -22.26
CA ILE A 242 -0.42 -8.36 -23.32
C ILE A 242 0.30 -8.38 -24.67
N GLN A 243 0.06 -9.40 -25.50
CA GLN A 243 0.67 -9.48 -26.83
C GLN A 243 -0.06 -8.57 -27.84
N ASN A 244 0.70 -7.70 -28.49
CA ASN A 244 0.24 -6.87 -29.59
C ASN A 244 0.13 -7.69 -30.89
N GLN A 245 -0.60 -7.17 -31.88
CA GLN A 245 -0.79 -7.84 -33.18
C GLN A 245 0.52 -8.09 -33.94
N ASP A 246 1.54 -7.26 -33.71
CA ASP A 246 2.86 -7.39 -34.31
C ASP A 246 3.80 -8.33 -33.53
N GLY A 247 3.31 -8.99 -32.47
CA GLY A 247 4.07 -9.91 -31.63
C GLY A 247 4.92 -9.26 -30.54
N THR A 248 4.95 -7.93 -30.45
CA THR A 248 5.54 -7.22 -29.30
C THR A 248 4.64 -7.36 -28.07
N LEU A 249 5.15 -7.01 -26.89
CA LEU A 249 4.38 -7.05 -25.64
C LEU A 249 4.12 -5.63 -25.13
N ARG A 250 2.89 -5.39 -24.66
CA ARG A 250 2.52 -4.28 -23.80
C ARG A 250 2.58 -4.72 -22.34
N ILE A 251 3.28 -3.96 -21.51
CA ILE A 251 3.44 -4.19 -20.08
C ILE A 251 2.80 -3.00 -19.37
N ASP A 252 1.66 -3.24 -18.74
CA ASP A 252 1.00 -2.24 -17.90
C ASP A 252 1.69 -2.19 -16.54
N THR A 253 1.92 -0.97 -16.07
CA THR A 253 2.79 -0.70 -14.93
C THR A 253 2.16 0.34 -14.02
N VAL A 254 2.23 0.09 -12.72
CA VAL A 254 1.89 1.04 -11.66
C VAL A 254 3.14 1.33 -10.84
N LEU A 255 3.31 2.57 -10.38
CA LEU A 255 4.27 2.91 -9.34
C LEU A 255 3.57 3.70 -8.25
N LYS A 256 3.86 3.34 -7.01
CA LYS A 256 3.43 4.05 -5.82
C LYS A 256 4.68 4.58 -5.13
N SER A 257 4.88 5.87 -5.14
CA SER A 257 6.07 6.49 -4.53
C SER A 257 5.80 7.94 -4.13
N LEU A 258 6.81 8.72 -3.74
CA LEU A 258 6.64 10.09 -3.29
C LEU A 258 5.76 10.90 -4.27
N PRO A 259 4.82 11.71 -3.78
CA PRO A 259 3.82 12.35 -4.62
C PRO A 259 4.43 13.46 -5.49
N SER A 260 3.87 13.66 -6.68
CA SER A 260 4.28 14.71 -7.62
C SER A 260 5.77 14.66 -8.01
N ARG A 261 6.33 13.44 -8.12
CA ARG A 261 7.72 13.19 -8.50
C ARG A 261 7.79 12.40 -9.80
N GLN A 262 8.87 12.63 -10.54
CA GLN A 262 9.16 11.90 -11.77
C GLN A 262 10.07 10.71 -11.48
N TYR A 263 9.75 9.58 -12.11
CA TYR A 263 10.50 8.34 -12.02
C TYR A 263 10.80 7.82 -13.42
N THR A 264 12.03 7.36 -13.62
CA THR A 264 12.38 6.59 -14.81
C THR A 264 12.24 5.10 -14.50
N ILE A 265 11.49 4.39 -15.34
CA ILE A 265 11.27 2.95 -15.23
C ILE A 265 12.10 2.23 -16.29
N ASP A 266 13.05 1.40 -15.89
CA ASP A 266 13.85 0.56 -16.77
C ASP A 266 13.31 -0.86 -16.78
N TYR A 267 13.07 -1.44 -17.96
CA TYR A 267 12.52 -2.79 -18.12
C TYR A 267 13.56 -3.78 -18.61
N TYR A 268 13.53 -5.00 -18.09
CA TYR A 268 14.51 -6.04 -18.38
C TYR A 268 13.83 -7.39 -18.64
N LEU A 269 14.41 -8.17 -19.56
CA LEU A 269 14.05 -9.56 -19.81
C LEU A 269 15.01 -10.49 -19.07
N ASN A 270 14.46 -11.56 -18.50
CA ASN A 270 15.18 -12.63 -17.83
C ASN A 270 14.93 -13.98 -18.49
N ASN A 271 15.96 -14.82 -18.56
CA ASN A 271 15.85 -16.16 -19.14
C ASN A 271 15.35 -17.21 -18.14
N GLN A 272 15.47 -16.92 -16.84
CA GLN A 272 15.03 -17.79 -15.76
C GLN A 272 14.32 -16.97 -14.69
N ALA A 273 13.34 -17.59 -14.03
CA ALA A 273 12.66 -16.97 -12.90
C ALA A 273 13.60 -16.98 -11.70
N ASP A 274 13.69 -15.86 -11.02
CA ASP A 274 14.41 -15.77 -9.76
C ASP A 274 13.65 -16.54 -8.66
N PRO A 275 14.33 -17.28 -7.77
CA PRO A 275 13.69 -18.02 -6.68
C PRO A 275 12.78 -17.18 -5.77
N THR A 276 13.03 -15.88 -5.65
CA THR A 276 12.20 -14.95 -4.86
C THR A 276 10.99 -14.41 -5.64
N ASN A 277 10.93 -14.66 -6.96
CA ASN A 277 10.06 -14.01 -7.96
C ASN A 277 10.42 -12.55 -8.29
N TYR A 278 11.30 -11.94 -7.52
CA TYR A 278 11.88 -10.64 -7.79
C TYR A 278 13.14 -10.86 -8.60
N GLY A 279 13.03 -10.58 -9.90
CA GLY A 279 14.03 -11.02 -10.87
C GLY A 279 15.27 -10.17 -10.88
N GLU A 280 16.24 -10.61 -11.67
CA GLU A 280 17.39 -9.77 -12.04
C GLU A 280 17.06 -8.95 -13.29
N GLY A 281 18.09 -8.47 -14.00
CA GLY A 281 17.94 -7.75 -15.25
C GLY A 281 18.92 -8.24 -16.29
N GLN A 282 18.64 -9.37 -16.96
CA GLN A 282 19.62 -9.98 -17.87
C GLN A 282 19.72 -9.30 -19.23
N THR A 283 18.64 -8.71 -19.74
CA THR A 283 18.62 -8.02 -21.04
C THR A 283 17.78 -6.76 -20.94
N TYR A 284 18.40 -5.60 -21.10
CA TYR A 284 17.70 -4.32 -21.09
C TYR A 284 16.77 -4.17 -22.31
N LEU A 285 15.48 -3.90 -22.06
CA LEU A 285 14.45 -3.77 -23.09
C LEU A 285 14.17 -2.30 -23.46
N GLY A 286 14.46 -1.38 -22.55
CA GLY A 286 14.21 0.05 -22.70
C GLY A 286 13.67 0.68 -21.42
N SER A 287 13.26 1.94 -21.52
CA SER A 287 12.76 2.71 -20.39
C SER A 287 11.54 3.55 -20.72
N GLY A 288 10.71 3.81 -19.71
CA GLY A 288 9.64 4.80 -19.73
C GLY A 288 9.81 5.83 -18.62
N VAL A 289 9.04 6.91 -18.67
CA VAL A 289 8.99 7.91 -17.60
C VAL A 289 7.57 7.94 -17.06
N MET A 290 7.45 7.94 -15.73
CA MET A 290 6.18 8.08 -15.03
C MET A 290 6.26 9.25 -14.06
N THR A 291 5.11 9.86 -13.75
CA THR A 291 5.04 10.94 -12.76
C THR A 291 3.90 10.62 -11.82
N THR A 292 4.22 10.51 -10.53
CA THR A 292 3.21 10.29 -9.50
C THR A 292 2.33 11.52 -9.38
N ASN A 293 1.03 11.32 -9.18
CA ASN A 293 0.10 12.41 -8.91
C ASN A 293 0.20 12.88 -7.45
N GLY A 294 -0.69 13.78 -7.03
CA GLY A 294 -0.75 14.24 -5.63
C GLY A 294 -1.10 13.15 -4.61
N ASN A 295 -1.56 11.98 -5.07
CA ASN A 295 -1.91 10.81 -4.25
C ASN A 295 -0.83 9.71 -4.33
N SER A 296 0.42 10.06 -4.68
CA SER A 296 1.53 9.11 -4.76
C SER A 296 1.40 8.00 -5.80
N PHE A 297 0.46 8.12 -6.75
CA PHE A 297 0.18 7.08 -7.75
C PHE A 297 0.60 7.51 -9.15
N ALA A 298 1.25 6.61 -9.89
CA ALA A 298 1.49 6.73 -11.32
C ALA A 298 1.15 5.44 -12.05
N SER A 299 0.73 5.55 -13.31
CA SER A 299 0.53 4.39 -14.18
C SER A 299 0.93 4.70 -15.61
N ALA A 300 1.51 3.73 -16.30
CA ALA A 300 1.81 3.82 -17.73
C ALA A 300 1.89 2.42 -18.35
N SER A 301 1.97 2.37 -19.68
CA SER A 301 2.21 1.15 -20.43
C SER A 301 3.52 1.25 -21.19
N PHE A 302 4.36 0.22 -21.12
CA PHE A 302 5.57 0.08 -21.92
C PHE A 302 5.33 -0.93 -23.05
N ASN A 303 5.80 -0.63 -24.26
CA ASN A 303 5.78 -1.58 -25.37
C ASN A 303 7.20 -2.04 -25.69
N THR A 304 7.42 -3.35 -25.77
CA THR A 304 8.70 -3.90 -26.19
C THR A 304 8.95 -3.58 -27.67
N THR A 305 10.21 -3.39 -28.04
CA THR A 305 10.61 -3.21 -29.44
C THR A 305 10.88 -4.54 -30.16
N GLN A 306 11.10 -5.60 -29.38
CA GLN A 306 11.30 -6.96 -29.86
C GLN A 306 10.06 -7.84 -29.63
N GLN A 307 9.85 -8.80 -30.52
CA GLN A 307 8.79 -9.81 -30.37
C GLN A 307 9.13 -10.79 -29.25
N LEU A 308 8.18 -11.02 -28.34
CA LEU A 308 8.37 -11.88 -27.17
C LEU A 308 7.10 -12.71 -26.89
N PRO A 309 7.25 -13.93 -26.35
CA PRO A 309 6.10 -14.70 -25.87
C PRO A 309 5.51 -14.06 -24.61
N THR A 310 4.22 -14.21 -24.36
CA THR A 310 3.57 -13.71 -23.13
C THR A 310 4.09 -14.35 -21.84
N THR A 311 4.86 -15.44 -21.95
CA THR A 311 5.57 -16.08 -20.84
C THR A 311 6.95 -15.47 -20.58
N ALA A 312 7.32 -14.39 -21.27
CA ALA A 312 8.56 -13.68 -21.05
C ALA A 312 8.62 -13.16 -19.61
N LEU A 313 9.73 -13.42 -18.93
CA LEU A 313 9.95 -13.00 -17.55
C LEU A 313 10.51 -11.58 -17.57
N ILE A 314 9.63 -10.60 -17.37
CA ILE A 314 9.97 -9.17 -17.43
C ILE A 314 9.97 -8.59 -16.01
N THR A 315 11.02 -7.87 -15.66
CA THR A 315 11.15 -7.09 -14.42
C THR A 315 11.44 -5.64 -14.75
N ALA A 316 11.30 -4.76 -13.75
CA ALA A 316 11.62 -3.36 -13.90
C ALA A 316 12.20 -2.75 -12.61
N THR A 317 12.89 -1.62 -12.75
CA THR A 317 13.35 -0.80 -11.62
C THR A 317 12.80 0.62 -11.76
N ALA A 318 12.52 1.31 -10.65
CA ALA A 318 12.19 2.72 -10.63
C ALA A 318 13.42 3.52 -10.18
N THR A 319 13.75 4.61 -10.86
CA THR A 319 14.79 5.55 -10.45
C THR A 319 14.19 6.94 -10.29
N ASP A 320 14.31 7.52 -9.10
CA ASP A 320 13.83 8.88 -8.82
C ASP A 320 14.67 9.95 -9.56
N GLU A 321 14.21 11.20 -9.53
CA GLU A 321 14.90 12.31 -10.18
C GLU A 321 16.27 12.67 -9.54
N ASN A 322 16.54 12.19 -8.32
CA ASN A 322 17.81 12.35 -7.63
C ASN A 322 18.80 11.21 -7.91
N GLY A 323 18.37 10.19 -8.64
CA GLY A 323 19.17 9.04 -9.01
C GLY A 323 19.13 7.87 -8.02
N SER A 324 18.19 7.83 -7.08
CA SER A 324 17.97 6.67 -6.20
C SER A 324 17.16 5.61 -6.95
N THR A 325 17.75 4.44 -7.15
CA THR A 325 17.10 3.31 -7.84
C THR A 325 16.55 2.28 -6.84
N SER A 326 15.34 1.78 -7.10
CA SER A 326 14.69 0.68 -6.39
C SER A 326 15.39 -0.66 -6.63
N GLU A 327 14.98 -1.68 -5.87
CA GLU A 327 15.19 -3.07 -6.26
C GLU A 327 14.44 -3.42 -7.56
N PHE A 328 14.69 -4.61 -8.11
CA PHE A 328 13.90 -5.11 -9.23
C PHE A 328 12.48 -5.47 -8.77
N SER A 329 11.50 -5.20 -9.63
CA SER A 329 10.13 -5.64 -9.42
C SER A 329 10.00 -7.16 -9.44
N CYS A 330 8.89 -7.63 -8.88
CA CYS A 330 8.38 -8.96 -9.19
C CYS A 330 8.17 -9.12 -10.70
N SER A 331 8.33 -10.35 -11.20
CA SER A 331 8.11 -10.66 -12.61
C SER A 331 6.68 -10.31 -13.04
N ALA A 332 6.54 -9.72 -14.22
CA ALA A 332 5.27 -9.22 -14.76
C ALA A 332 4.14 -10.27 -14.69
N GLY A 333 3.03 -9.91 -14.04
CA GLY A 333 1.86 -10.77 -13.86
C GLY A 333 1.95 -11.81 -12.75
N VAL A 334 3.11 -11.99 -12.10
CA VAL A 334 3.26 -12.97 -11.01
C VAL A 334 2.65 -12.44 -9.71
N CYS A 335 3.12 -11.29 -9.23
CA CYS A 335 2.62 -10.71 -7.98
C CYS A 335 1.27 -9.99 -8.13
N THR A 336 0.85 -9.70 -9.36
CA THR A 336 -0.45 -9.08 -9.66
C THR A 336 -1.49 -10.09 -10.17
N ALA A 337 -1.27 -11.40 -10.02
CA ALA A 337 -2.12 -12.43 -10.63
C ALA A 337 -3.62 -12.34 -10.26
N ASN A 338 -3.94 -11.78 -9.08
CA ASN A 338 -5.30 -11.62 -8.57
C ASN A 338 -5.87 -10.20 -8.71
N ARG A 339 -5.21 -9.32 -9.46
CA ARG A 339 -5.61 -7.91 -9.61
C ARG A 339 -5.41 -7.44 -11.05
N THR A 340 -6.43 -6.85 -11.65
CA THR A 340 -6.38 -6.29 -12.99
C THR A 340 -5.74 -4.90 -12.97
N PHE A 341 -5.25 -4.46 -14.13
CA PHE A 341 -4.71 -3.10 -14.27
C PHE A 341 -5.84 -2.05 -14.13
N GLU A 342 -7.05 -2.34 -14.61
CA GLU A 342 -8.20 -1.45 -14.49
C GLU A 342 -8.63 -1.24 -13.02
N GLU A 343 -8.61 -2.29 -12.19
CA GLU A 343 -8.84 -2.16 -10.75
C GLU A 343 -7.80 -1.25 -10.09
N ALA A 344 -6.54 -1.36 -10.52
CA ALA A 344 -5.46 -0.52 -10.05
C ALA A 344 -5.60 0.95 -10.49
N LEU A 345 -6.13 1.21 -11.68
CA LEU A 345 -6.45 2.56 -12.11
C LEU A 345 -7.61 3.18 -11.32
N GLY A 346 -8.57 2.34 -10.88
CA GLY A 346 -9.66 2.77 -10.00
C GLY A 346 -9.18 3.27 -8.63
N GLU A 347 -8.01 2.82 -8.20
CA GLU A 347 -7.37 3.28 -6.96
C GLU A 347 -6.77 4.70 -7.09
N ALA A 348 -6.41 5.13 -8.30
CA ALA A 348 -5.84 6.46 -8.55
C ALA A 348 -6.79 7.63 -8.24
N THR A 349 -8.11 7.36 -8.24
CA THR A 349 -9.19 8.35 -8.04
C THR A 349 -9.79 8.32 -6.64
N MET A 350 -9.43 7.35 -5.80
CA MET A 350 -9.79 7.33 -4.38
C MET A 350 -8.86 8.32 -3.65
N VAL A 351 -9.43 9.33 -3.00
CA VAL A 351 -8.65 10.33 -2.23
C VAL A 351 -8.41 9.82 -0.81
N PRO A 352 -7.18 9.93 -0.29
CA PRO A 352 -5.94 9.49 -0.93
C PRO A 352 -5.77 7.97 -0.79
N PHE A 353 -5.12 7.37 -1.78
CA PHE A 353 -4.72 5.96 -1.84
C PHE A 353 -3.71 5.53 -0.73
N CYS A 354 -3.52 6.40 0.25
CA CYS A 354 -2.47 6.36 1.25
C CYS A 354 -2.93 6.99 2.57
N ILE A 355 -4.10 6.56 3.03
CA ILE A 355 -4.57 6.88 4.39
C ILE A 355 -3.97 5.82 5.29
N VAL A 356 -3.12 6.24 6.24
CA VAL A 356 -2.81 5.37 7.39
C VAL A 356 -4.12 5.23 8.16
N PRO A 357 -4.74 4.04 8.18
CA PRO A 357 -6.03 3.89 8.82
C PRO A 357 -5.86 4.16 10.31
N ILE A 358 -6.80 4.89 10.89
CA ILE A 358 -6.99 4.88 12.33
C ILE A 358 -7.51 3.48 12.67
N VAL A 359 -6.75 2.69 13.43
CA VAL A 359 -7.13 1.30 13.73
C VAL A 359 -7.69 1.21 15.13
N VAL A 360 -8.97 0.87 15.27
CA VAL A 360 -9.58 0.55 16.56
C VAL A 360 -8.99 -0.77 17.06
N THR A 361 -8.22 -0.73 18.14
CA THR A 361 -7.49 -1.88 18.71
C THR A 361 -8.10 -2.39 20.02
N THR A 362 -9.08 -1.68 20.59
CA THR A 362 -9.73 -2.07 21.85
C THR A 362 -11.24 -1.91 21.78
N ASN A 363 -11.97 -2.71 22.57
CA ASN A 363 -13.42 -2.63 22.72
C ASN A 363 -13.89 -1.70 23.85
N GLY A 364 -12.97 -0.89 24.40
CA GLY A 364 -13.26 0.20 25.33
C GLY A 364 -14.02 1.37 24.69
N ASP A 365 -14.31 2.39 25.49
CA ASP A 365 -15.08 3.59 25.12
C ASP A 365 -14.50 4.88 25.76
N GLU A 366 -13.19 4.86 26.02
CA GLU A 366 -12.41 6.00 26.51
C GLU A 366 -12.22 7.06 25.41
N ASN A 367 -12.09 8.33 25.80
CA ASN A 367 -11.75 9.39 24.85
C ASN A 367 -10.27 9.32 24.45
N ASP A 368 -9.96 9.87 23.29
CA ASP A 368 -8.60 10.21 22.89
C ASP A 368 -7.94 11.20 23.87
N LEU A 369 -6.64 11.07 24.11
CA LEU A 369 -5.86 11.91 25.02
C LEU A 369 -5.54 13.30 24.46
N ASP A 370 -5.81 13.56 23.18
CA ASP A 370 -5.68 14.86 22.52
C ASP A 370 -6.57 15.97 23.14
N ASN A 371 -7.58 15.60 23.94
CA ASN A 371 -8.60 16.52 24.44
C ASN A 371 -8.26 17.26 25.75
N GLU A 372 -7.13 16.98 26.42
CA GLU A 372 -6.73 17.71 27.63
C GLU A 372 -5.74 18.87 27.39
N ASN A 373 -5.17 19.07 26.19
CA ASN A 373 -4.28 20.21 25.95
C ASN A 373 -4.19 20.68 24.46
N PRO A 374 -4.80 21.82 24.09
CA PRO A 374 -4.81 22.30 22.70
C PRO A 374 -3.46 22.76 22.13
N VAL A 375 -2.36 22.70 22.90
CA VAL A 375 -1.03 23.19 22.49
C VAL A 375 0.06 22.09 22.52
N GLN A 376 -0.22 20.84 22.97
CA GLN A 376 0.85 19.84 23.12
C GLN A 376 0.67 18.44 22.53
N ASN A 377 -0.47 18.04 21.96
CA ASN A 377 -0.58 16.68 21.38
C ASN A 377 -1.60 16.53 20.24
N ARG A 378 -1.52 17.38 19.21
CA ARG A 378 -1.99 16.98 17.87
C ARG A 378 -0.92 16.12 17.21
N ASP A 379 -0.54 15.02 17.84
CA ASP A 379 0.49 14.12 17.32
C ASP A 379 -0.03 13.23 16.19
N GLY A 380 -1.35 13.21 15.97
CA GLY A 380 -1.97 12.46 14.89
C GLY A 380 -2.09 10.97 15.23
N LEU A 381 -2.18 10.61 16.51
CA LEU A 381 -2.27 9.23 16.97
C LEU A 381 -3.58 9.02 17.72
N CYS A 382 -4.27 7.91 17.45
CA CYS A 382 -5.46 7.53 18.23
C CYS A 382 -5.01 6.73 19.46
N ASP A 383 -4.90 7.38 20.62
CA ASP A 383 -4.41 6.73 21.83
C ASP A 383 -5.12 7.20 23.10
N VAL A 384 -5.61 6.24 23.90
CA VAL A 384 -6.29 6.53 25.17
C VAL A 384 -5.37 6.46 26.39
N ASP A 385 -4.13 5.95 26.28
CA ASP A 385 -3.12 5.97 27.35
C ASP A 385 -1.67 6.09 26.84
N ALA A 386 -1.16 7.32 26.78
CA ALA A 386 0.19 7.64 26.32
C ALA A 386 1.33 7.00 27.16
N ASN A 387 1.02 6.35 28.29
CA ASN A 387 2.01 5.67 29.13
C ASN A 387 2.08 4.15 28.86
N LEU A 388 1.17 3.60 28.06
CA LEU A 388 1.16 2.20 27.66
C LEU A 388 1.81 2.05 26.28
N ALA A 389 2.43 0.89 26.05
CA ALA A 389 3.11 0.63 24.79
C ALA A 389 2.10 0.26 23.69
N GLY A 390 2.20 0.92 22.54
CA GLY A 390 1.28 0.78 21.40
C GLY A 390 0.07 1.69 21.53
N GLU A 391 -0.68 1.86 20.44
CA GLU A 391 -1.87 2.71 20.39
C GLU A 391 -3.09 1.92 20.91
N GLN A 392 -3.67 2.35 22.04
CA GLN A 392 -4.97 1.83 22.49
C GLN A 392 -6.08 2.71 21.92
N CYS A 393 -6.53 2.39 20.72
CA CYS A 393 -7.54 3.18 20.03
C CYS A 393 -8.94 2.57 20.24
N THR A 394 -9.84 3.32 20.88
CA THR A 394 -11.27 2.98 20.97
C THR A 394 -12.02 3.54 19.76
N LEU A 395 -13.24 3.06 19.48
CA LEU A 395 -14.08 3.66 18.43
C LEU A 395 -14.37 5.15 18.71
N ARG A 396 -14.51 5.52 19.98
CA ARG A 396 -14.70 6.92 20.39
C ARG A 396 -13.50 7.77 20.04
N ALA A 397 -12.31 7.32 20.42
CA ALA A 397 -11.05 7.99 20.12
C ALA A 397 -10.84 8.09 18.60
N ALA A 398 -11.13 7.02 17.86
CA ALA A 398 -11.01 7.02 16.40
C ALA A 398 -11.90 8.06 15.72
N ILE A 399 -13.13 8.25 16.21
CA ILE A 399 -14.04 9.30 15.70
C ILE A 399 -13.54 10.69 16.10
N GLN A 400 -12.96 10.86 17.29
CA GLN A 400 -12.36 12.14 17.71
C GLN A 400 -11.21 12.52 16.80
N GLU A 401 -10.31 11.57 16.55
CA GLU A 401 -9.14 11.76 15.72
C GLU A 401 -9.50 12.02 14.26
N ALA A 402 -10.42 11.23 13.68
CA ALA A 402 -10.93 11.48 12.32
C ALA A 402 -11.61 12.86 12.20
N ASN A 403 -12.27 13.35 13.25
CA ASN A 403 -12.85 14.70 13.23
C ASN A 403 -11.80 15.81 13.40
N ALA A 404 -10.64 15.51 13.96
CA ALA A 404 -9.55 16.46 14.15
C ALA A 404 -8.67 16.61 12.89
N ARG A 405 -8.71 15.62 12.00
CA ARG A 405 -7.97 15.58 10.73
C ARG A 405 -8.81 16.16 9.58
N PRO A 406 -8.28 17.14 8.83
CA PRO A 406 -8.92 17.59 7.60
C PRO A 406 -8.73 16.57 6.48
N GLY A 407 -9.81 16.23 5.76
CA GLY A 407 -9.74 15.36 4.58
C GLY A 407 -10.54 14.08 4.75
N PHE A 408 -10.23 13.08 3.92
CA PHE A 408 -10.81 11.74 4.05
C PHE A 408 -9.97 10.93 5.03
N ASP A 409 -10.62 10.32 6.02
CA ASP A 409 -10.02 9.35 6.92
C ASP A 409 -10.59 7.94 6.71
N LEU A 410 -9.81 6.93 7.11
CA LEU A 410 -10.23 5.53 7.13
C LEU A 410 -10.08 5.02 8.56
N VAL A 411 -11.16 4.51 9.13
CA VAL A 411 -11.19 3.85 10.43
C VAL A 411 -11.36 2.36 10.21
N ASN A 412 -10.31 1.58 10.48
CA ASN A 412 -10.32 0.12 10.47
C ASN A 412 -10.42 -0.45 11.90
N PHE A 413 -10.62 -1.75 12.01
CA PHE A 413 -10.74 -2.47 13.27
C PHE A 413 -9.76 -3.64 13.29
N ASN A 414 -9.03 -3.77 14.39
CA ASN A 414 -8.16 -4.91 14.67
C ASN A 414 -8.17 -5.20 16.18
N ILE A 415 -9.36 -5.36 16.74
CA ILE A 415 -9.53 -5.64 18.17
C ILE A 415 -9.09 -7.10 18.41
N PRO A 416 -8.12 -7.36 19.31
CA PRO A 416 -7.64 -8.71 19.57
C PRO A 416 -8.72 -9.62 20.18
N GLY A 417 -8.76 -10.87 19.73
CA GLY A 417 -9.66 -11.90 20.26
C GLY A 417 -10.44 -12.60 19.17
N SER A 418 -11.06 -13.73 19.52
CA SER A 418 -11.94 -14.48 18.62
C SER A 418 -13.41 -14.15 18.89
N GLY A 419 -14.25 -14.19 17.85
CA GLY A 419 -15.68 -13.97 17.98
C GLY A 419 -16.06 -12.49 17.97
N THR A 420 -17.28 -12.18 18.43
CA THR A 420 -17.81 -10.82 18.40
C THR A 420 -17.09 -9.89 19.36
N GLN A 421 -16.61 -8.78 18.84
CA GLN A 421 -16.00 -7.68 19.58
C GLN A 421 -17.09 -6.69 19.98
N VAL A 422 -17.51 -6.72 21.25
CA VAL A 422 -18.60 -5.89 21.76
C VAL A 422 -18.06 -4.61 22.39
N ILE A 423 -18.35 -3.47 21.77
CA ILE A 423 -18.05 -2.13 22.27
C ILE A 423 -19.27 -1.63 23.05
N THR A 424 -19.14 -1.44 24.36
CA THR A 424 -20.25 -0.99 25.23
C THR A 424 -20.03 0.46 25.64
N ILE A 425 -21.01 1.33 25.38
CA ILE A 425 -20.90 2.75 25.70
C ILE A 425 -20.96 2.98 27.22
N VAL A 426 -20.00 3.74 27.76
CA VAL A 426 -19.86 3.92 29.21
C VAL A 426 -20.81 4.98 29.79
N ASN A 427 -21.24 4.76 31.03
CA ASN A 427 -22.20 5.60 31.78
C ASN A 427 -21.78 7.08 31.92
N GLY A 428 -20.48 7.37 31.98
CA GLY A 428 -19.96 8.73 32.13
C GLY A 428 -19.98 9.57 30.84
N ASN A 429 -20.17 8.92 29.68
CA ASN A 429 -20.14 9.56 28.36
C ASN A 429 -21.14 8.87 27.39
N PRO A 430 -22.46 8.99 27.62
CA PRO A 430 -23.47 8.09 27.04
C PRO A 430 -23.77 8.32 25.55
N ILE A 431 -22.95 9.12 24.85
CA ILE A 431 -23.14 9.45 23.42
C ILE A 431 -21.77 9.45 22.75
N LEU A 432 -21.59 8.71 21.66
CA LEU A 432 -20.39 8.81 20.83
C LEU A 432 -20.29 10.21 20.20
N PRO A 433 -19.07 10.74 19.95
CA PRO A 433 -18.90 12.00 19.25
C PRO A 433 -19.59 11.95 17.88
N ALA A 434 -20.19 13.07 17.46
CA ALA A 434 -20.76 13.15 16.12
C ALA A 434 -19.65 13.06 15.06
N ILE A 435 -19.92 12.34 13.98
CA ILE A 435 -19.01 12.19 12.83
C ILE A 435 -19.23 13.39 11.91
N LYS A 436 -18.21 14.23 11.76
CA LYS A 436 -18.30 15.56 11.13
C LYS A 436 -17.42 15.71 9.90
N GLU A 437 -16.25 15.10 9.91
CA GLU A 437 -15.34 15.05 8.77
C GLU A 437 -15.61 13.83 7.89
N THR A 438 -15.14 13.87 6.66
CA THR A 438 -15.29 12.78 5.70
C THR A 438 -14.50 11.58 6.18
N VAL A 439 -15.17 10.47 6.46
CA VAL A 439 -14.53 9.26 6.97
C VAL A 439 -15.25 8.01 6.49
N GLU A 440 -14.47 6.96 6.24
CA GLU A 440 -14.99 5.60 6.13
C GLU A 440 -14.74 4.84 7.43
N ILE A 441 -15.82 4.43 8.12
CA ILE A 441 -15.76 3.52 9.25
C ILE A 441 -15.98 2.10 8.73
N ASN A 442 -14.90 1.33 8.65
CA ASN A 442 -14.83 0.04 7.99
C ASN A 442 -14.64 -1.12 8.97
N ALA A 443 -15.74 -1.60 9.56
CA ALA A 443 -15.71 -2.78 10.43
C ALA A 443 -15.59 -4.12 9.67
N LEU A 444 -15.60 -4.10 8.34
CA LEU A 444 -15.27 -5.29 7.53
C LEU A 444 -13.80 -5.70 7.70
N SER A 445 -12.94 -4.76 8.12
CA SER A 445 -11.51 -5.00 8.34
C SER A 445 -11.21 -5.83 9.60
N GLN A 446 -12.16 -5.95 10.53
CA GLN A 446 -11.97 -6.71 11.77
C GLN A 446 -11.68 -8.19 11.44
N PRO A 447 -10.57 -8.76 11.96
CA PRO A 447 -10.31 -10.20 11.85
C PRO A 447 -11.50 -11.04 12.31
N GLY A 448 -11.90 -11.99 11.47
CA GLY A 448 -13.06 -12.85 11.68
C GLY A 448 -14.32 -12.44 10.91
N TYR A 449 -14.32 -11.29 10.23
CA TYR A 449 -15.38 -10.95 9.26
C TYR A 449 -15.34 -11.90 8.06
N VAL A 450 -16.48 -12.43 7.64
CA VAL A 450 -16.63 -13.22 6.40
C VAL A 450 -17.83 -12.71 5.62
N ASP A 451 -19.01 -12.75 6.23
CA ASP A 451 -20.29 -12.40 5.59
C ASP A 451 -21.29 -11.71 6.54
N ARG A 452 -20.87 -11.45 7.79
CA ARG A 452 -21.67 -10.77 8.80
C ARG A 452 -20.79 -9.94 9.75
N PRO A 453 -21.36 -8.90 10.38
CA PRO A 453 -20.65 -8.11 11.38
C PRO A 453 -20.02 -8.96 12.48
N VAL A 454 -18.81 -8.60 12.87
CA VAL A 454 -18.13 -9.15 14.06
C VAL A 454 -17.77 -8.07 15.08
N VAL A 455 -17.99 -6.80 14.76
CA VAL A 455 -17.92 -5.68 15.69
C VAL A 455 -19.34 -5.26 16.04
N GLN A 456 -19.65 -5.22 17.34
CA GLN A 456 -20.96 -4.84 17.84
C GLN A 456 -20.89 -3.61 18.72
N LEU A 457 -21.56 -2.54 18.32
CA LEU A 457 -21.82 -1.37 19.13
C LEU A 457 -23.08 -1.60 19.98
N ASN A 458 -22.91 -1.65 21.29
CA ASN A 458 -23.95 -2.00 22.26
C ASN A 458 -24.30 -0.79 23.13
N GLY A 459 -25.54 -0.30 22.98
CA GLY A 459 -26.06 0.80 23.79
C GLY A 459 -26.58 0.39 25.18
N THR A 460 -26.45 -0.87 25.63
CA THR A 460 -26.83 -1.23 27.00
C THR A 460 -25.94 -0.52 27.99
N VAL A 461 -26.53 0.38 28.79
CA VAL A 461 -25.83 1.00 29.90
C VAL A 461 -26.47 0.56 31.21
N VAL A 462 -25.68 -0.04 32.10
CA VAL A 462 -26.16 -0.53 33.39
C VAL A 462 -26.71 0.64 34.21
N GLY A 463 -28.03 0.63 34.47
CA GLY A 463 -28.70 1.59 35.35
C GLY A 463 -29.27 2.85 34.68
N GLN A 464 -29.31 2.95 33.35
CA GLN A 464 -29.93 4.09 32.64
C GLN A 464 -31.02 3.67 31.64
N THR A 465 -31.90 4.63 31.32
CA THR A 465 -32.79 4.55 30.16
C THR A 465 -31.92 4.66 28.90
N ILE A 466 -32.08 3.73 27.96
CA ILE A 466 -31.36 3.53 26.70
C ILE A 466 -30.70 4.82 26.14
N PRO A 467 -29.40 4.80 25.75
CA PRO A 467 -28.71 5.92 25.10
C PRO A 467 -29.47 6.46 23.88
N ILE A 468 -29.32 7.76 23.63
CA ILE A 468 -30.18 8.46 22.67
C ILE A 468 -29.81 8.15 21.21
N VAL A 469 -28.52 8.05 20.89
CA VAL A 469 -28.04 7.76 19.52
C VAL A 469 -26.78 6.90 19.56
N GLY A 470 -26.72 5.85 18.74
CA GLY A 470 -25.51 5.05 18.53
C GLY A 470 -24.45 5.82 17.76
N LEU A 471 -24.70 6.04 16.47
CA LEU A 471 -23.84 6.87 15.61
C LEU A 471 -24.60 8.09 15.07
N ARG A 472 -24.05 9.28 15.30
CA ARG A 472 -24.58 10.53 14.75
C ARG A 472 -23.70 11.02 13.60
N VAL A 473 -24.27 11.05 12.40
CA VAL A 473 -23.63 11.53 11.17
C VAL A 473 -24.07 12.97 10.93
N GLU A 474 -23.13 13.88 11.12
CA GLU A 474 -23.28 15.32 10.89
C GLU A 474 -22.46 15.81 9.67
N GLY A 475 -21.46 15.05 9.23
CA GLY A 475 -20.65 15.32 8.04
C GLY A 475 -21.26 14.83 6.73
N SER A 476 -20.54 15.06 5.64
CA SER A 476 -20.89 14.59 4.29
C SER A 476 -19.86 13.62 3.76
N ASP A 477 -20.28 12.79 2.80
CA ASP A 477 -19.44 11.78 2.14
C ASP A 477 -18.87 10.72 3.12
N ILE A 478 -19.58 10.46 4.22
CA ILE A 478 -19.21 9.45 5.22
C ILE A 478 -19.73 8.08 4.81
N THR A 479 -18.90 7.05 4.95
CA THR A 479 -19.31 5.66 4.80
C THR A 479 -19.22 4.91 6.14
N ILE A 480 -20.28 4.20 6.52
CA ILE A 480 -20.28 3.31 7.70
C ILE A 480 -20.63 1.91 7.23
N ARG A 481 -19.76 0.93 7.52
CA ARG A 481 -19.98 -0.44 7.09
C ARG A 481 -19.50 -1.53 8.04
N GLY A 482 -20.23 -2.65 8.03
CA GLY A 482 -19.83 -3.89 8.72
C GLY A 482 -20.08 -3.94 10.22
N LEU A 483 -20.85 -2.99 10.78
CA LEU A 483 -21.16 -2.93 12.21
C LEU A 483 -22.49 -3.63 12.54
N ALA A 484 -22.55 -4.27 13.70
CA ALA A 484 -23.82 -4.54 14.38
C ALA A 484 -24.08 -3.40 15.37
N ILE A 485 -25.24 -2.74 15.29
CA ILE A 485 -25.60 -1.62 16.17
C ILE A 485 -26.98 -1.92 16.73
N ASN A 486 -27.09 -1.89 18.06
CA ASN A 486 -28.34 -2.18 18.74
C ASN A 486 -28.39 -1.54 20.12
N ARG A 487 -29.61 -1.54 20.69
CA ARG A 487 -29.87 -1.06 22.04
C ARG A 487 -29.64 0.44 22.18
N PHE A 488 -29.94 1.22 21.14
CA PHE A 488 -29.99 2.69 21.14
C PHE A 488 -31.40 3.19 20.80
N THR A 489 -31.78 4.38 21.25
CA THR A 489 -33.06 5.00 20.85
C THR A 489 -33.07 5.32 19.35
N LEU A 490 -31.92 5.68 18.80
CA LEU A 490 -31.66 5.74 17.36
C LEU A 490 -30.33 5.02 17.10
N ASP A 491 -30.31 3.92 16.34
CA ASP A 491 -29.05 3.22 16.09
C ASP A 491 -28.12 4.11 15.25
N ILE A 492 -28.62 4.65 14.13
CA ILE A 492 -27.91 5.63 13.31
C ILE A 492 -28.81 6.84 12.98
N SER A 493 -28.28 8.04 13.16
CA SER A 493 -28.94 9.30 12.80
C SER A 493 -28.09 10.12 11.84
N ILE A 494 -28.63 10.41 10.66
CA ILE A 494 -28.07 11.34 9.67
C ILE A 494 -28.85 12.65 9.76
N ASN A 495 -28.27 13.64 10.42
CA ASN A 495 -28.90 14.92 10.69
C ASN A 495 -27.86 15.97 11.12
N LYS A 496 -27.85 17.13 10.46
CA LYS A 496 -27.14 18.32 10.92
C LYS A 496 -27.96 19.58 10.66
N PRO A 497 -28.68 20.11 11.67
CA PRO A 497 -29.42 21.35 11.50
C PRO A 497 -28.50 22.49 11.05
N GLY A 498 -28.84 23.16 9.94
CA GLY A 498 -28.08 24.29 9.39
C GLY A 498 -26.72 23.97 8.77
N GLY A 499 -26.37 22.70 8.54
CA GLY A 499 -25.09 22.27 7.95
C GLY A 499 -25.23 21.45 6.67
N ALA A 500 -24.38 20.44 6.48
CA ALA A 500 -24.47 19.49 5.37
C ALA A 500 -24.22 18.07 5.90
N ALA A 501 -25.22 17.20 5.74
CA ALA A 501 -25.21 15.78 6.09
C ALA A 501 -25.53 14.93 4.84
N ASN A 502 -24.77 15.16 3.77
CA ASN A 502 -25.13 14.74 2.42
C ASN A 502 -24.25 13.58 1.95
N ASN A 503 -24.75 12.81 0.98
CA ASN A 503 -24.01 11.75 0.28
C ASN A 503 -23.41 10.67 1.20
N ASN A 504 -23.98 10.47 2.39
CA ASN A 504 -23.48 9.46 3.31
C ASN A 504 -24.01 8.07 2.93
N LYS A 505 -23.22 7.02 3.19
CA LYS A 505 -23.54 5.64 2.87
C LYS A 505 -23.50 4.76 4.11
N ILE A 506 -24.56 4.00 4.35
CA ILE A 506 -24.62 3.00 5.42
C ILE A 506 -24.80 1.63 4.76
N GLU A 507 -23.86 0.70 4.89
CA GLU A 507 -23.93 -0.58 4.17
C GLU A 507 -23.38 -1.78 4.96
N SER A 508 -23.85 -2.99 4.65
CA SER A 508 -23.41 -4.25 5.29
C SER A 508 -23.53 -4.26 6.83
N CYS A 509 -24.41 -3.44 7.40
CA CYS A 509 -24.62 -3.36 8.84
C CYS A 509 -25.81 -4.22 9.29
N TYR A 510 -25.77 -4.68 10.54
CA TYR A 510 -26.91 -5.25 11.25
C TYR A 510 -27.43 -4.19 12.23
N ILE A 511 -28.66 -3.74 12.05
CA ILE A 511 -29.27 -2.65 12.80
C ILE A 511 -30.46 -3.21 13.59
N GLY A 512 -30.44 -3.02 14.92
CA GLY A 512 -31.37 -3.63 15.88
C GLY A 512 -31.13 -5.10 16.21
N LEU A 513 -30.07 -5.73 15.66
CA LEU A 513 -29.70 -7.14 15.88
C LEU A 513 -28.33 -7.27 16.52
N ASN A 514 -28.07 -8.38 17.21
CA ASN A 514 -26.71 -8.77 17.59
C ASN A 514 -25.88 -9.12 16.34
N ALA A 515 -24.55 -9.16 16.48
CA ALA A 515 -23.61 -9.51 15.40
C ALA A 515 -23.82 -10.92 14.81
N ASP A 516 -24.46 -11.83 15.53
CA ASP A 516 -24.84 -13.16 15.02
C ASP A 516 -26.18 -13.17 14.25
N GLY A 517 -26.84 -12.01 14.11
CA GLY A 517 -28.12 -11.86 13.43
C GLY A 517 -29.34 -12.22 14.28
N THR A 518 -29.14 -12.49 15.58
CA THR A 518 -30.23 -12.75 16.53
C THR A 518 -30.76 -11.47 17.17
N ILE A 519 -31.93 -11.55 17.79
CA ILE A 519 -32.50 -10.45 18.58
C ILE A 519 -31.64 -10.16 19.82
N ASP A 520 -31.61 -8.90 20.21
CA ASP A 520 -30.75 -8.34 21.25
C ASP A 520 -31.28 -8.57 22.70
N GLY A 521 -32.32 -9.40 22.87
CA GLY A 521 -32.82 -9.88 24.17
C GLY A 521 -33.58 -8.85 25.00
N ILE A 522 -33.65 -7.60 24.54
CA ILE A 522 -34.63 -6.60 24.99
C ILE A 522 -35.81 -6.71 24.02
N GLY A 523 -37.01 -7.04 24.52
CA GLY A 523 -38.14 -7.45 23.67
C GLY A 523 -38.49 -6.49 22.52
N GLU A 524 -39.22 -7.01 21.52
CA GLU A 524 -39.65 -6.30 20.31
C GLU A 524 -40.20 -4.90 20.61
N GLY A 525 -39.70 -3.87 19.91
CA GLY A 525 -40.31 -2.55 19.93
C GLY A 525 -40.06 -1.69 21.18
N THR A 526 -38.91 -1.83 21.86
CA THR A 526 -38.40 -0.70 22.67
C THR A 526 -38.16 0.50 21.73
N SER A 527 -38.15 1.75 22.22
CA SER A 527 -38.26 3.03 21.46
C SER A 527 -37.18 3.34 20.38
N GLN A 528 -36.65 2.34 19.69
CA GLN A 528 -35.52 2.33 18.79
C GLN A 528 -35.98 2.56 17.34
N THR A 529 -35.39 3.54 16.66
CA THR A 529 -35.42 3.60 15.19
C THR A 529 -34.07 3.16 14.67
N GLY A 530 -34.05 2.29 13.67
CA GLY A 530 -32.80 1.78 13.12
C GLY A 530 -31.99 2.89 12.46
N ILE A 531 -32.47 3.40 11.33
CA ILE A 531 -31.78 4.48 10.61
C ILE A 531 -32.74 5.65 10.38
N THR A 532 -32.32 6.85 10.78
CA THR A 532 -33.07 8.09 10.53
C THR A 532 -32.28 9.05 9.65
N ILE A 533 -32.89 9.50 8.55
CA ILE A 533 -32.45 10.62 7.71
C ILE A 533 -33.40 11.78 7.97
N LEU A 534 -32.90 12.86 8.58
CA LEU A 534 -33.69 14.04 8.90
C LEU A 534 -33.05 15.29 8.27
N GLY A 535 -33.71 15.83 7.24
CA GLY A 535 -33.26 17.02 6.52
C GLY A 535 -34.11 18.24 6.81
N ASP A 536 -33.50 19.39 7.03
CA ASP A 536 -34.20 20.65 7.29
C ASP A 536 -34.60 21.39 5.99
N THR A 537 -33.77 22.28 5.46
CA THR A 537 -33.99 23.02 4.21
C THR A 537 -33.03 22.58 3.11
N THR A 538 -31.75 22.36 3.46
CA THR A 538 -30.68 21.99 2.52
C THR A 538 -29.84 20.80 2.96
N THR A 539 -30.14 20.19 4.10
CA THR A 539 -29.37 19.06 4.67
C THR A 539 -29.97 17.70 4.32
N ALA A 540 -29.19 16.64 4.50
CA ALA A 540 -29.60 15.24 4.33
C ALA A 540 -30.01 14.87 2.90
N GLN A 541 -29.23 15.32 1.91
CA GLN A 541 -29.43 15.01 0.50
C GLN A 541 -28.52 13.89 0.01
N GLY A 542 -29.02 13.06 -0.91
CA GLY A 542 -28.19 12.08 -1.61
C GLY A 542 -27.66 10.92 -0.76
N ASN A 543 -28.16 10.72 0.46
CA ASN A 543 -27.70 9.63 1.32
C ASN A 543 -28.21 8.28 0.81
N GLN A 544 -27.41 7.23 1.01
CA GLN A 544 -27.68 5.89 0.56
C GLN A 544 -27.71 4.91 1.74
N ILE A 545 -28.83 4.21 1.92
CA ILE A 545 -28.98 3.11 2.87
C ILE A 545 -28.93 1.81 2.08
N GLY A 546 -27.86 1.05 2.30
CA GLY A 546 -27.52 -0.19 1.61
C GLY A 546 -26.83 0.03 0.27
N SER A 547 -26.44 -1.06 -0.37
CA SER A 547 -25.87 -1.06 -1.72
C SER A 547 -26.20 -2.37 -2.42
N THR A 548 -25.98 -2.42 -3.74
CA THR A 548 -26.27 -3.58 -4.61
C THR A 548 -25.64 -4.90 -4.12
N TYR A 549 -24.51 -4.84 -3.42
CA TYR A 549 -23.81 -6.02 -2.86
C TYR A 549 -23.51 -5.91 -1.36
N GLY A 550 -24.01 -4.85 -0.70
CA GLY A 550 -23.76 -4.53 0.71
C GLY A 550 -25.04 -4.09 1.43
N GLY A 551 -26.12 -4.84 1.28
CA GLY A 551 -27.38 -4.56 1.95
C GLY A 551 -27.29 -4.61 3.48
N ASN A 552 -28.00 -3.71 4.17
CA ASN A 552 -28.13 -3.81 5.63
C ASN A 552 -29.24 -4.81 6.01
N THR A 553 -29.15 -5.41 7.20
CA THR A 553 -30.27 -6.10 7.85
C THR A 553 -30.79 -5.21 8.97
N ILE A 554 -32.03 -4.72 8.84
CA ILE A 554 -32.62 -3.70 9.72
C ILE A 554 -33.91 -4.26 10.32
N SER A 555 -33.84 -4.74 11.56
CA SER A 555 -34.89 -5.55 12.18
C SER A 555 -34.98 -5.27 13.68
N ASN A 556 -36.06 -5.69 14.34
CA ASN A 556 -36.26 -5.50 15.79
C ASN A 556 -36.32 -4.02 16.25
N ASN A 557 -36.71 -3.10 15.36
CA ASN A 557 -36.89 -1.67 15.64
C ASN A 557 -38.38 -1.27 15.67
N VAL A 558 -38.70 -0.10 16.24
CA VAL A 558 -40.03 0.54 16.02
C VAL A 558 -40.17 0.88 14.55
N VAL A 559 -39.19 1.58 13.99
CA VAL A 559 -39.15 1.83 12.54
C VAL A 559 -37.78 1.42 12.03
N GLY A 560 -37.76 0.65 10.94
CA GLY A 560 -36.49 0.26 10.31
C GLY A 560 -35.76 1.49 9.76
N VAL A 561 -36.39 2.20 8.82
CA VAL A 561 -35.84 3.41 8.19
C VAL A 561 -36.83 4.55 8.20
N VAL A 562 -36.40 5.75 8.61
CA VAL A 562 -37.17 7.00 8.53
C VAL A 562 -36.47 7.98 7.60
N ILE A 563 -37.20 8.54 6.63
CA ILE A 563 -36.75 9.65 5.78
C ILE A 563 -37.73 10.82 5.97
N ALA A 564 -37.27 11.89 6.61
CA ALA A 564 -38.16 12.97 7.02
C ALA A 564 -37.55 14.37 6.81
N GLY A 565 -38.43 15.35 6.63
CA GLY A 565 -38.07 16.77 6.59
C GLY A 565 -37.86 17.31 5.16
N ASN A 566 -38.03 18.63 4.98
CA ASN A 566 -38.05 19.27 3.64
C ASN A 566 -36.70 19.20 2.91
N GLY A 567 -35.59 19.00 3.63
CA GLY A 567 -34.24 18.87 3.10
C GLY A 567 -33.90 17.45 2.66
N ALA A 568 -34.61 16.44 3.19
CA ALA A 568 -34.34 15.03 2.90
C ALA A 568 -34.74 14.67 1.46
N ARG A 569 -33.80 14.87 0.54
CA ARG A 569 -34.00 14.76 -0.89
C ARG A 569 -33.02 13.83 -1.57
N ASN A 570 -33.48 13.16 -2.62
CA ASN A 570 -32.63 12.31 -3.46
C ASN A 570 -31.93 11.19 -2.66
N ASN A 571 -32.46 10.81 -1.49
CA ASN A 571 -31.92 9.70 -0.72
C ASN A 571 -32.40 8.38 -1.34
N THR A 572 -31.60 7.34 -1.20
CA THR A 572 -31.84 6.03 -1.80
C THR A 572 -31.75 4.93 -0.74
N VAL A 573 -32.70 4.00 -0.75
CA VAL A 573 -32.69 2.80 0.10
C VAL A 573 -32.69 1.60 -0.84
N ILE A 574 -31.60 0.82 -0.91
CA ILE A 574 -31.46 -0.31 -1.84
C ILE A 574 -30.76 -1.53 -1.21
N GLY A 575 -31.11 -2.73 -1.68
CA GLY A 575 -30.46 -3.98 -1.28
C GLY A 575 -30.69 -4.43 0.16
N ASN A 576 -31.49 -3.72 0.96
CA ASN A 576 -31.65 -3.99 2.39
C ASN A 576 -32.67 -5.10 2.68
N LYS A 577 -32.52 -5.76 3.83
CA LYS A 577 -33.50 -6.68 4.42
C LYS A 577 -34.10 -6.01 5.66
N ILE A 578 -35.39 -5.70 5.62
CA ILE A 578 -36.06 -4.86 6.62
C ILE A 578 -37.25 -5.64 7.20
N GLY A 579 -37.14 -6.00 8.49
CA GLY A 579 -38.15 -6.78 9.23
C GLY A 579 -37.97 -8.31 9.16
N THR A 580 -36.80 -8.77 8.70
CA THR A 580 -36.49 -10.20 8.53
C THR A 580 -35.12 -10.57 9.13
N ASN A 581 -34.83 -11.86 9.19
CA ASN A 581 -33.48 -12.34 9.49
C ASN A 581 -32.49 -11.97 8.36
N PRO A 582 -31.17 -12.12 8.58
CA PRO A 582 -30.17 -11.77 7.55
C PRO A 582 -30.29 -12.55 6.23
N SER A 583 -30.95 -13.71 6.23
CA SER A 583 -31.25 -14.46 5.00
C SER A 583 -32.49 -13.97 4.26
N GLY A 584 -33.33 -13.13 4.89
CA GLY A 584 -34.58 -12.62 4.33
C GLY A 584 -35.66 -13.68 4.19
N THR A 585 -35.64 -14.72 5.02
CA THR A 585 -36.54 -15.88 4.94
C THR A 585 -37.52 -15.97 6.11
N THR A 586 -37.16 -15.42 7.29
CA THR A 586 -38.03 -15.43 8.48
C THR A 586 -38.21 -14.02 9.01
N SER A 587 -39.37 -13.75 9.61
CA SER A 587 -39.65 -12.45 10.25
C SER A 587 -38.77 -12.28 11.51
N ILE A 588 -38.14 -11.11 11.61
CA ILE A 588 -37.65 -10.52 12.86
C ILE A 588 -38.19 -9.10 12.84
N PRO A 589 -39.41 -8.88 13.37
CA PRO A 589 -40.22 -7.75 12.97
C PRO A 589 -39.62 -6.41 13.41
N ASN A 590 -39.69 -5.41 12.52
CA ASN A 590 -39.87 -4.05 13.02
C ASN A 590 -41.37 -3.80 13.25
N VAL A 591 -41.75 -2.73 13.95
CA VAL A 591 -43.16 -2.30 13.92
C VAL A 591 -43.51 -1.82 12.51
N SER A 592 -42.81 -0.82 11.99
CA SER A 592 -42.93 -0.38 10.59
C SER A 592 -41.60 -0.55 9.85
N GLY A 593 -41.65 -0.89 8.56
CA GLY A 593 -40.44 -1.06 7.75
C GLY A 593 -39.77 0.27 7.42
N ILE A 594 -40.36 1.03 6.49
CA ILE A 594 -39.86 2.33 6.02
C ILE A 594 -40.96 3.39 6.14
N ILE A 595 -40.62 4.56 6.67
CA ILE A 595 -41.50 5.74 6.69
C ILE A 595 -40.83 6.90 5.93
N VAL A 596 -41.56 7.48 4.98
CA VAL A 596 -41.17 8.71 4.26
C VAL A 596 -42.19 9.79 4.56
N GLY A 597 -41.78 10.94 5.09
CA GLY A 597 -42.75 11.94 5.55
C GLY A 597 -42.20 13.35 5.78
N SER A 598 -43.05 14.21 6.34
CA SER A 598 -42.68 15.55 6.82
C SER A 598 -41.96 16.42 5.77
N GLY A 599 -42.35 16.33 4.49
CA GLY A 599 -41.73 17.14 3.43
C GLY A 599 -40.63 16.48 2.62
N ALA A 600 -40.26 15.22 2.90
CA ALA A 600 -39.20 14.50 2.19
C ALA A 600 -39.55 14.26 0.72
N GLN A 601 -38.63 14.54 -0.21
CA GLN A 601 -38.94 14.59 -1.65
C GLN A 601 -37.92 13.89 -2.54
N ASN A 602 -38.36 13.33 -3.67
CA ASN A 602 -37.48 12.72 -4.68
C ASN A 602 -36.61 11.57 -4.15
N ASN A 603 -37.03 10.89 -3.08
CA ASN A 603 -36.30 9.74 -2.55
C ASN A 603 -36.70 8.47 -3.30
N THR A 604 -35.81 7.49 -3.37
CA THR A 604 -36.05 6.21 -4.04
C THR A 604 -35.89 5.05 -3.07
N ILE A 605 -36.93 4.22 -2.96
CA ILE A 605 -36.90 2.94 -2.24
C ILE A 605 -36.84 1.83 -3.28
N GLY A 606 -35.69 1.18 -3.38
CA GLY A 606 -35.34 0.13 -4.34
C GLY A 606 -34.74 0.67 -5.64
N GLY A 607 -34.68 -0.14 -6.69
CA GLY A 607 -33.96 0.19 -7.92
C GLY A 607 -34.51 -0.52 -9.16
N GLN A 608 -33.83 -0.35 -10.30
CA GLN A 608 -34.24 -0.94 -11.58
C GLN A 608 -33.62 -2.33 -11.82
N LEU A 609 -32.58 -2.68 -11.07
CA LEU A 609 -31.92 -3.98 -11.12
C LEU A 609 -32.46 -4.86 -9.99
N ASP A 610 -32.56 -6.16 -10.22
CA ASP A 610 -32.96 -7.14 -9.18
C ASP A 610 -32.02 -7.09 -7.97
N SER A 611 -30.75 -6.77 -8.19
CA SER A 611 -29.73 -6.62 -7.15
C SER A 611 -29.91 -5.37 -6.28
N ASP A 612 -30.75 -4.41 -6.68
CA ASP A 612 -31.06 -3.22 -5.87
C ASP A 612 -32.32 -3.41 -5.01
N ALA A 613 -33.00 -4.55 -5.16
CA ALA A 613 -34.26 -4.83 -4.48
C ALA A 613 -34.09 -4.85 -2.97
N ASN A 614 -34.92 -4.09 -2.25
CA ASN A 614 -35.08 -4.32 -0.81
C ASN A 614 -36.07 -5.47 -0.57
N VAL A 615 -35.86 -6.21 0.52
CA VAL A 615 -36.81 -7.16 1.10
C VAL A 615 -37.46 -6.50 2.30
N ILE A 616 -38.70 -6.02 2.16
CA ILE A 616 -39.43 -5.25 3.18
C ILE A 616 -40.64 -6.08 3.63
N SER A 617 -40.39 -6.92 4.64
CA SER A 617 -41.22 -8.08 4.94
C SER A 617 -41.23 -8.37 6.43
N GLY A 618 -42.25 -9.06 6.91
CA GLY A 618 -42.33 -9.51 8.30
C GLY A 618 -42.43 -8.40 9.34
N ASN A 619 -42.76 -7.15 8.96
CA ASN A 619 -42.99 -6.05 9.90
C ASN A 619 -44.39 -6.16 10.53
N LEU A 620 -44.60 -5.67 11.76
CA LEU A 620 -45.90 -5.79 12.47
C LEU A 620 -47.01 -4.92 11.89
N ALA A 621 -46.67 -3.78 11.30
CA ALA A 621 -47.57 -2.83 10.67
C ALA A 621 -47.23 -2.71 9.18
N ASN A 622 -47.01 -1.49 8.69
CA ASN A 622 -46.79 -1.21 7.27
C ASN A 622 -45.35 -1.53 6.83
N GLY A 623 -45.21 -2.09 5.63
CA GLY A 623 -43.91 -2.27 4.99
C GLY A 623 -43.28 -0.93 4.62
N ILE A 624 -43.99 -0.13 3.81
CA ILE A 624 -43.62 1.24 3.46
C ILE A 624 -44.81 2.15 3.73
N SER A 625 -44.62 3.28 4.41
CA SER A 625 -45.62 4.34 4.56
C SER A 625 -45.08 5.67 4.04
N ILE A 626 -45.80 6.29 3.10
CA ILE A 626 -45.49 7.62 2.55
C ILE A 626 -46.55 8.59 3.04
N GLY A 627 -46.13 9.53 3.89
CA GLY A 627 -47.00 10.43 4.64
C GLY A 627 -47.01 11.88 4.15
N THR A 628 -47.48 12.76 5.02
CA THR A 628 -47.82 14.16 4.68
C THR A 628 -46.67 14.93 4.03
N ASN A 629 -46.99 15.63 2.93
CA ASN A 629 -46.09 16.49 2.15
C ASN A 629 -44.87 15.77 1.54
N ALA A 630 -44.90 14.45 1.38
CA ALA A 630 -43.79 13.68 0.85
C ALA A 630 -43.90 13.43 -0.67
N PHE A 631 -43.50 14.42 -1.48
CA PHE A 631 -43.74 14.40 -2.94
C PHE A 631 -42.64 13.71 -3.76
N ASN A 632 -43.01 13.18 -4.93
CA ASN A 632 -42.10 12.63 -5.94
C ASN A 632 -41.20 11.48 -5.46
N ASN A 633 -41.58 10.80 -4.38
CA ASN A 633 -40.87 9.62 -3.89
C ASN A 633 -41.23 8.40 -4.75
N LYS A 634 -40.27 7.50 -4.96
CA LYS A 634 -40.40 6.33 -5.83
C LYS A 634 -40.21 5.05 -5.04
N VAL A 635 -41.04 4.05 -5.31
CA VAL A 635 -40.89 2.67 -4.80
C VAL A 635 -40.72 1.77 -6.03
N LEU A 636 -39.53 1.21 -6.23
CA LEU A 636 -39.12 0.51 -7.45
C LEU A 636 -38.49 -0.85 -7.13
N GLY A 637 -38.91 -1.92 -7.80
CA GLY A 637 -38.18 -3.20 -7.80
C GLY A 637 -37.95 -3.85 -6.43
N ASN A 638 -38.88 -3.72 -5.47
CA ASN A 638 -38.72 -4.31 -4.12
C ASN A 638 -39.50 -5.63 -3.97
N TYR A 639 -39.03 -6.50 -3.07
CA TYR A 639 -39.80 -7.62 -2.52
C TYR A 639 -40.52 -7.16 -1.25
N ILE A 640 -41.86 -7.13 -1.27
CA ILE A 640 -42.65 -6.61 -0.16
C ILE A 640 -43.63 -7.70 0.31
N GLY A 641 -43.49 -8.13 1.56
CA GLY A 641 -44.32 -9.19 2.16
C GLY A 641 -43.95 -10.62 1.73
N THR A 642 -42.78 -10.80 1.11
CA THR A 642 -42.24 -12.08 0.65
C THR A 642 -40.81 -12.31 1.13
N SER A 643 -40.29 -13.53 0.98
CA SER A 643 -38.88 -13.83 1.22
C SER A 643 -37.96 -13.15 0.21
N ALA A 644 -36.65 -13.19 0.45
CA ALA A 644 -35.64 -12.65 -0.46
C ALA A 644 -35.63 -13.26 -1.88
N THR A 645 -36.25 -14.43 -2.07
CA THR A 645 -36.43 -15.06 -3.39
C THR A 645 -37.77 -14.69 -4.06
N GLY A 646 -38.63 -13.97 -3.34
CA GLY A 646 -40.00 -13.69 -3.75
C GLY A 646 -40.94 -14.90 -3.74
N GLN A 647 -40.49 -16.08 -3.31
CA GLN A 647 -41.25 -17.33 -3.44
C GLN A 647 -42.07 -17.69 -2.20
N GLU A 648 -41.67 -17.24 -1.02
CA GLU A 648 -42.31 -17.59 0.25
C GLU A 648 -42.99 -16.37 0.88
N ARG A 649 -44.09 -16.60 1.59
CA ARG A 649 -44.83 -15.54 2.29
C ARG A 649 -44.11 -15.17 3.58
N VAL A 650 -43.72 -13.89 3.69
CA VAL A 650 -43.19 -13.26 4.90
C VAL A 650 -43.93 -11.92 5.07
N GLY A 651 -45.25 -11.98 5.21
CA GLY A 651 -46.13 -10.82 5.09
C GLY A 651 -45.90 -9.76 6.17
N ASN A 652 -46.05 -8.49 5.81
CA ASN A 652 -46.24 -7.40 6.78
C ASN A 652 -47.63 -7.54 7.42
N GLY A 653 -47.80 -7.04 8.65
CA GLY A 653 -49.02 -7.20 9.43
C GLY A 653 -50.18 -6.29 8.99
N GLU A 654 -49.87 -5.17 8.34
CA GLU A 654 -50.86 -4.26 7.74
C GLU A 654 -50.66 -4.13 6.22
N GLN A 655 -50.43 -2.93 5.68
CA GLN A 655 -50.24 -2.69 4.24
C GLN A 655 -48.79 -2.96 3.82
N GLY A 656 -48.61 -3.51 2.62
CA GLY A 656 -47.28 -3.59 1.99
C GLY A 656 -46.72 -2.20 1.70
N VAL A 657 -47.55 -1.35 1.08
CA VAL A 657 -47.26 0.07 0.81
C VAL A 657 -48.52 0.88 1.14
N GLU A 658 -48.35 1.93 1.95
CA GLU A 658 -49.38 2.89 2.32
C GLU A 658 -48.98 4.29 1.82
N ILE A 659 -49.94 5.05 1.28
CA ILE A 659 -49.76 6.45 0.86
C ILE A 659 -50.91 7.26 1.46
N ILE A 660 -50.61 8.25 2.31
CA ILE A 660 -51.61 9.02 3.07
C ILE A 660 -51.33 10.53 3.05
N SER A 661 -52.39 11.31 3.30
CA SER A 661 -52.31 12.76 3.58
C SER A 661 -51.65 13.60 2.46
N GLY A 662 -52.00 13.31 1.20
CA GLY A 662 -51.66 14.15 0.03
C GLY A 662 -50.21 14.03 -0.48
N ALA A 663 -49.54 12.92 -0.16
CA ALA A 663 -48.22 12.54 -0.66
C ALA A 663 -48.10 12.50 -2.20
#